data_AF-A0AAU0UB95-F1
#
_entry.id   AF-A0AAU0UB95-F1
#
_cell.length_a   1.000
_cell.length_b   1.000
_cell.length_c   1.000
_cell.angle_alpha   90.00
_cell.angle_beta   90.00
_cell.angle_gamma   90.00
#
_symmetry.space_group_name_H-M   'P 1'
#
loop_
_entity.id
_entity.type
_entity.pdbx_description
1 polymer ?
#
loop_
_entity_poly.entity_id
_entity_poly.type
_entity_poly.pdbx_seq_one_letter_code
_entity_poly.pdbx_strand_id
1 'polypeptide(L)'
;MTTDEEQLYGPKVDRLLHIRKIESLGNLVLPVFPITPLPTTVAGGVVQADDAVSIYVAALEGAFPRLTRSVEDVCGPAPWIVRSAGNEDLADNINAGSYESLICPDPQALMQCIAAVAMSGSTEHARRQLALSGHYDHVEAIPCFVQPLLKIDVSDDVDYDHSPYLETEVLDRMEAVCNELMQTFDFIAIDCEWGLETTLGFVSVTTVMPRNPRLMNVAHTIGFGFASAQNTGSLATTLVLRPACSDLRLWRGRHLRATTVRRLHLLQVRPAYPDDAFRDRDVLTDVCRETLLGRYDAVDAGLLMLGAQSSGRALVAPDIMSAWRRYLALSAREQADVAVVIVDEGSAEEHAGIMFRQQKITCVRMDTRRMPAGADCVVFDRGTCILGDSTMLRSVQSERCRELVLPDNCALVFTDEVLAPGGELTQDCIEVLSQLRHLPIAKEVMERLFACTEQPMPTRWMQRADGVVESHSLLAAIWRSQNPGYADECCTLTEFSRHYKRAVQVSQGESQHELRTLFALTSVIHTLVASGDLRIVMALLDCEAATSWVPPQTLRRLLDSAAVQLTALRRDNAVLVLESVTFVRMECARLPVYALDDAVSYLDALAHDLEDGLFVEAMVSVRSLELPIASGILIMRQALNNPSVLEPVDAFRQSVASFRGIVSGGDATTRLPQQLNDAYLTLRGALYEAGLANVAEQIRGSLVETYDASLKGLLGRAVEEGDASSYRRYLMVMQSWIGFLSMGSLSERDAAVLQRFQIWLRQWTGEAIPESFEIQGRNWRFEFDAIVVSCGTQQRYENPHVLHNLLHQYSLAGLRLDTLGLPRRVQALEHFCSTFSSRSTKVLRFERELLEIQIPMGTHKASYVFTPRQISVEWTEPPDCPGGEIARILAFEVFLDRFRTWMFPALTVRREQVLGTWTLFIRLNAQGSDPWDYEDLRHFVVATRLLFDASYDFSYVANEAVDGFAERFDGLEWKAILTTLVRHRAVIEDASQYVALHALPMSSTVAAIARSRLVRGLLLRCLRRGFDYCRGLIDGYAHWLNEESKDDGLWSDRYESLRQASLFVAAKWPREALSELAGRGVFNVGDDLIAACLFKRSDLADDLRQVVAAGSSTLSGMQGMIVRHAPEIAMSGRGALPLAAQLIGTGIRFRRAKHFLVARFGDCLDQDILAGLLRDLDAVPWGHTADAEQAIQTQILIRGPVCRFELEKGIDWTTLDSWSTLVQRRPASLGPTEC
;
A
#
# COMPACT_ATOMS: atom_id res chain seq x y z
N MET A 1 16.32 -44.91 26.02
CA MET A 1 15.64 -45.60 27.14
C MET A 1 16.66 -46.50 27.83
N THR A 2 17.29 -46.02 28.89
CA THR A 2 18.02 -46.90 29.83
C THR A 2 16.99 -47.68 30.63
N THR A 3 17.15 -49.00 30.62
CA THR A 3 16.39 -49.99 31.36
C THR A 3 16.32 -49.67 32.86
N ASP A 4 15.17 -49.96 33.49
CA ASP A 4 14.80 -49.77 34.91
C ASP A 4 15.69 -50.49 35.96
N GLU A 5 16.97 -50.73 35.68
CA GLU A 5 17.92 -51.28 36.66
C GLU A 5 18.54 -50.15 37.50
N GLU A 6 18.05 -50.04 38.73
CA GLU A 6 18.60 -49.31 39.89
C GLU A 6 18.73 -47.77 39.76
N GLN A 7 17.61 -47.05 39.61
CA GLN A 7 17.56 -45.64 40.05
C GLN A 7 17.48 -45.59 41.58
N LEU A 8 18.63 -45.62 42.25
CA LEU A 8 18.70 -45.74 43.71
C LEU A 8 18.43 -44.40 44.42
N TYR A 9 18.75 -43.27 43.77
CA TYR A 9 18.69 -41.92 44.35
C TYR A 9 17.99 -40.87 43.46
N GLY A 10 17.46 -41.30 42.32
CA GLY A 10 16.72 -40.47 41.37
C GLY A 10 17.57 -39.97 40.19
N PRO A 11 16.93 -39.60 39.06
CA PRO A 11 17.60 -39.43 37.77
C PRO A 11 18.75 -38.41 37.77
N LYS A 12 18.58 -37.30 38.50
CA LYS A 12 19.57 -36.21 38.57
C LYS A 12 20.85 -36.65 39.27
N VAL A 13 20.70 -37.29 40.44
CA VAL A 13 21.83 -37.74 41.27
C VAL A 13 22.57 -38.88 40.60
N ASP A 14 21.84 -39.84 40.05
CA ASP A 14 22.43 -41.00 39.39
C ASP A 14 23.27 -40.58 38.17
N ARG A 15 22.80 -39.60 37.39
CA ARG A 15 23.59 -38.99 36.30
C ARG A 15 24.84 -38.29 36.82
N LEU A 16 24.74 -37.42 37.84
CA LEU A 16 25.91 -36.71 38.39
C LEU A 16 26.97 -37.68 38.96
N LEU A 17 26.53 -38.73 39.67
CA LEU A 17 27.41 -39.78 40.18
C LEU A 17 28.05 -40.60 39.05
N HIS A 18 27.33 -40.83 37.95
CA HIS A 18 27.89 -41.47 36.75
C HIS A 18 28.94 -40.58 36.08
N ILE A 19 28.66 -39.29 35.87
CA ILE A 19 29.59 -38.32 35.27
C ILE A 19 30.88 -38.21 36.08
N ARG A 20 30.79 -38.25 37.43
CA ARG A 20 31.99 -38.26 38.31
C ARG A 20 32.94 -39.44 38.06
N LYS A 21 32.46 -40.54 37.50
CA LYS A 21 33.26 -41.73 37.17
C LYS A 21 33.90 -41.65 35.79
N ILE A 22 33.50 -40.68 34.95
CA ILE A 22 34.05 -40.45 33.62
C ILE A 22 35.32 -39.59 33.75
N GLU A 23 36.47 -40.11 33.31
CA GLU A 23 37.78 -39.46 33.53
C GLU A 23 37.87 -38.04 32.92
N SER A 24 37.29 -37.84 31.73
CA SER A 24 37.23 -36.55 31.02
C SER A 24 36.35 -35.50 31.73
N LEU A 25 35.33 -35.93 32.46
CA LEU A 25 34.27 -35.04 32.99
C LEU A 25 34.26 -34.95 34.52
N GLY A 26 34.91 -35.87 35.24
CA GLY A 26 34.75 -36.03 36.68
C GLY A 26 35.13 -34.79 37.50
N ASN A 27 36.05 -33.98 36.99
CA ASN A 27 36.47 -32.72 37.63
C ASN A 27 35.47 -31.56 37.49
N LEU A 28 34.45 -31.71 36.63
CA LEU A 28 33.40 -30.71 36.43
C LEU A 28 32.28 -30.84 37.47
N VAL A 29 32.10 -32.01 38.09
CA VAL A 29 30.99 -32.26 39.01
C VAL A 29 31.46 -32.13 40.46
N LEU A 30 30.77 -31.29 41.23
CA LEU A 30 31.03 -31.10 42.65
C LEU A 30 30.83 -32.40 43.46
N PRO A 31 31.42 -32.50 44.68
CA PRO A 31 31.03 -33.53 45.64
C PRO A 31 29.51 -33.62 45.81
N VAL A 32 28.97 -34.84 45.68
CA VAL A 32 27.53 -35.14 45.80
C VAL A 32 27.35 -36.14 46.94
N PHE A 33 26.57 -35.77 47.95
CA PHE A 33 26.11 -36.69 48.98
C PHE A 33 24.64 -37.04 48.74
N PRO A 34 24.31 -38.25 48.26
CA PRO A 34 22.93 -38.66 48.00
C PRO A 34 22.17 -38.94 49.31
N ILE A 35 20.88 -38.64 49.36
CA ILE A 35 19.99 -38.92 50.49
C ILE A 35 18.86 -39.84 50.01
N THR A 36 18.78 -41.04 50.59
CA THR A 36 17.68 -41.97 50.30
C THR A 36 16.36 -41.41 50.81
N PRO A 37 15.28 -41.39 50.00
CA PRO A 37 13.97 -40.95 50.45
C PRO A 37 13.41 -41.88 51.54
N LEU A 38 12.74 -41.30 52.55
CA LEU A 38 12.02 -42.07 53.57
C LEU A 38 10.56 -42.29 53.14
N PRO A 39 9.95 -43.46 53.42
CA PRO A 39 8.52 -43.66 53.17
C PRO A 39 7.69 -42.64 53.96
N THR A 40 6.73 -41.99 53.30
CA THR A 40 5.79 -41.05 53.94
C THR A 40 4.75 -41.74 54.85
N THR A 41 4.79 -43.07 54.97
CA THR A 41 3.90 -43.89 55.83
C THR A 41 4.50 -44.12 57.23
N VAL A 42 4.64 -43.06 58.02
CA VAL A 42 4.87 -43.11 59.48
C VAL A 42 3.99 -41.99 60.07
N ALA A 43 2.94 -42.16 60.85
CA ALA A 43 2.44 -43.24 61.68
C ALA A 43 0.89 -43.28 61.61
N GLY A 44 0.31 -44.43 61.96
CA GLY A 44 -1.14 -44.60 62.00
C GLY A 44 -1.84 -43.58 62.91
N GLY A 45 -2.89 -42.97 62.37
CA GLY A 45 -4.02 -42.45 63.13
C GLY A 45 -3.75 -41.24 64.02
N VAL A 46 -3.45 -40.08 63.45
CA VAL A 46 -3.90 -38.79 64.01
C VAL A 46 -4.32 -37.87 62.86
N VAL A 47 -5.46 -37.21 63.08
CA VAL A 47 -6.10 -36.15 62.30
C VAL A 47 -5.10 -35.07 61.84
N GLN A 48 -5.32 -34.48 60.66
CA GLN A 48 -4.73 -33.22 60.14
C GLN A 48 -3.60 -32.65 61.01
N ALA A 49 -2.35 -32.96 60.67
CA ALA A 49 -1.21 -32.21 61.18
C ALA A 49 -0.83 -31.16 60.12
N ASP A 50 -0.90 -29.88 60.50
CA ASP A 50 -0.71 -28.71 59.62
C ASP A 50 0.75 -28.49 59.14
N ASP A 51 1.69 -29.42 59.32
CA ASP A 51 3.07 -29.27 58.82
C ASP A 51 3.77 -30.60 58.48
N ALA A 52 3.69 -30.99 57.20
CA ALA A 52 4.32 -32.20 56.66
C ALA A 52 5.87 -32.16 56.70
N VAL A 53 6.47 -30.96 56.72
CA VAL A 53 7.93 -30.80 56.80
C VAL A 53 8.42 -31.20 58.18
N SER A 54 7.78 -30.71 59.26
CA SER A 54 8.14 -31.06 60.64
C SER A 54 8.06 -32.57 60.93
N ILE A 55 7.07 -33.27 60.36
CA ILE A 55 6.95 -34.74 60.49
C ILE A 55 8.13 -35.44 59.81
N TYR A 56 8.50 -34.98 58.62
CA TYR A 56 9.60 -35.58 57.87
C TYR A 56 10.97 -35.28 58.51
N VAL A 57 11.15 -34.12 59.15
CA VAL A 57 12.35 -33.81 59.96
C VAL A 57 12.53 -34.82 61.09
N ALA A 58 11.48 -35.09 61.87
CA ALA A 58 11.56 -36.05 62.97
C ALA A 58 11.88 -37.48 62.47
N ALA A 59 11.38 -37.86 61.29
CA ALA A 59 11.70 -39.13 60.65
C ALA A 59 13.17 -39.19 60.19
N LEU A 60 13.69 -38.12 59.60
CA LEU A 60 15.09 -38.00 59.18
C LEU A 60 16.06 -38.08 60.36
N GLU A 61 15.77 -37.37 61.45
CA GLU A 61 16.61 -37.39 62.67
C GLU A 61 16.68 -38.80 63.28
N GLY A 62 15.57 -39.53 63.26
CA GLY A 62 15.51 -40.92 63.73
C GLY A 62 16.23 -41.92 62.83
N ALA A 63 16.10 -41.77 61.51
CA ALA A 63 16.70 -42.68 60.53
C ALA A 63 18.21 -42.44 60.30
N PHE A 64 18.64 -41.17 60.36
CA PHE A 64 20.01 -40.77 59.98
C PHE A 64 20.66 -39.84 61.03
N PRO A 65 20.92 -40.31 62.26
CA PRO A 65 21.45 -39.47 63.35
C PRO A 65 22.89 -38.95 63.14
N ARG A 66 23.61 -39.43 62.10
CA ARG A 66 24.96 -38.98 61.73
C ARG A 66 25.01 -38.29 60.36
N LEU A 67 23.85 -37.90 59.81
CA LEU A 67 23.76 -37.37 58.45
C LEU A 67 24.65 -36.13 58.26
N THR A 68 24.56 -35.16 59.17
CA THR A 68 25.33 -33.91 59.12
C THR A 68 26.84 -34.15 59.02
N ARG A 69 27.38 -35.08 59.80
CA ARG A 69 28.81 -35.43 59.76
C ARG A 69 29.18 -36.15 58.46
N SER A 70 28.29 -37.00 57.96
CA SER A 70 28.53 -37.74 56.71
C SER A 70 28.51 -36.82 55.49
N VAL A 71 27.65 -35.80 55.51
CA VAL A 71 27.63 -34.72 54.52
C VAL A 71 28.92 -33.90 54.61
N GLU A 72 29.37 -33.53 55.81
CA GLU A 72 30.62 -32.78 55.99
C GLU A 72 31.85 -33.56 55.50
N ASP A 73 31.90 -34.87 55.72
CA ASP A 73 33.01 -35.74 55.26
C ASP A 73 33.11 -35.80 53.71
N VAL A 74 31.99 -35.65 52.99
CA VAL A 74 31.96 -35.73 51.51
C VAL A 74 31.98 -34.35 50.86
N CYS A 75 31.17 -33.41 51.35
CA CYS A 75 30.95 -32.09 50.77
C CYS A 75 31.80 -30.99 51.44
N GLY A 76 32.57 -31.30 52.48
CA GLY A 76 33.30 -30.30 53.28
C GLY A 76 32.35 -29.51 54.21
N PRO A 77 32.84 -28.47 54.90
CA PRO A 77 32.04 -27.69 55.84
C PRO A 77 30.93 -26.90 55.13
N ALA A 78 29.85 -26.60 55.85
CA ALA A 78 28.79 -25.69 55.39
C ALA A 78 29.36 -24.28 55.04
N PRO A 79 28.74 -23.51 54.11
CA PRO A 79 27.39 -23.69 53.58
C PRO A 79 27.27 -24.76 52.48
N TRP A 80 26.13 -25.43 52.46
CA TRP A 80 25.77 -26.43 51.45
C TRP A 80 24.53 -26.00 50.66
N ILE A 81 24.25 -26.69 49.57
CA ILE A 81 22.96 -26.63 48.87
C ILE A 81 22.30 -28.01 48.88
N VAL A 82 21.06 -28.08 49.34
CA VAL A 82 20.23 -29.28 49.27
C VAL A 82 19.36 -29.16 48.03
N ARG A 83 19.50 -30.10 47.10
CA ARG A 83 18.80 -30.10 45.80
C ARG A 83 17.83 -31.28 45.72
N SER A 84 16.68 -31.06 45.09
CA SER A 84 15.78 -32.14 44.68
C SER A 84 16.42 -32.98 43.58
N ALA A 85 16.07 -34.26 43.55
CA ALA A 85 16.50 -35.24 42.55
C ALA A 85 15.34 -36.17 42.14
N GLY A 86 14.11 -35.66 42.17
CA GLY A 86 12.96 -36.44 41.79
C GLY A 86 12.86 -36.66 40.28
N ASN A 87 11.68 -37.10 39.87
CA ASN A 87 11.39 -37.43 38.48
C ASN A 87 11.22 -36.19 37.59
N GLU A 88 11.43 -34.98 38.11
CA GLU A 88 11.34 -33.71 37.35
C GLU A 88 12.38 -33.57 36.23
N ASP A 89 13.40 -34.43 36.24
CA ASP A 89 14.49 -34.49 35.27
C ASP A 89 14.33 -35.63 34.23
N LEU A 90 13.14 -36.24 34.17
CA LEU A 90 12.74 -37.16 33.09
C LEU A 90 12.09 -36.38 31.94
N ALA A 91 12.20 -36.91 30.72
CA ALA A 91 11.68 -36.25 29.52
C ALA A 91 10.17 -36.02 29.59
N ASP A 92 9.40 -36.92 30.21
CA ASP A 92 7.92 -36.90 30.17
C ASP A 92 7.27 -36.18 31.34
N ASN A 93 8.05 -35.62 32.28
CA ASN A 93 7.51 -35.14 33.54
C ASN A 93 7.37 -33.61 33.58
N ILE A 94 6.13 -33.15 33.81
CA ILE A 94 5.76 -31.72 33.75
C ILE A 94 6.13 -30.99 35.05
N ASN A 95 6.58 -31.68 36.11
CA ASN A 95 6.94 -31.08 37.40
C ASN A 95 8.38 -30.53 37.48
N ALA A 96 9.04 -30.30 36.34
CA ALA A 96 10.27 -29.50 36.29
C ALA A 96 10.08 -28.20 37.08
N GLY A 97 11.07 -27.82 37.90
CA GLY A 97 11.12 -26.53 38.63
C GLY A 97 10.05 -26.28 39.72
N SER A 98 9.14 -27.21 39.97
CA SER A 98 8.18 -27.11 41.08
C SER A 98 8.74 -27.62 42.42
N TYR A 99 9.91 -28.25 42.40
CA TYR A 99 10.60 -28.76 43.59
C TYR A 99 11.69 -27.80 44.04
N GLU A 100 11.88 -27.70 45.34
CA GLU A 100 12.76 -26.70 45.92
C GLU A 100 14.23 -27.15 45.89
N SER A 101 15.14 -26.17 45.86
CA SER A 101 16.54 -26.36 46.20
C SER A 101 16.93 -25.27 47.19
N LEU A 102 17.37 -25.67 48.38
CA LEU A 102 17.56 -24.77 49.52
C LEU A 102 19.02 -24.66 49.91
N ILE A 103 19.49 -23.44 50.13
CA ILE A 103 20.81 -23.19 50.72
C ILE A 103 20.73 -23.52 52.21
N CYS A 104 21.63 -24.38 52.66
CA CYS A 104 21.83 -24.75 54.05
C CYS A 104 23.00 -23.92 54.60
N PRO A 105 22.74 -22.82 55.34
CA PRO A 105 23.78 -21.88 55.74
C PRO A 105 24.72 -22.46 56.81
N ASP A 106 24.21 -23.35 57.64
CA ASP A 106 24.94 -23.97 58.73
C ASP A 106 24.49 -25.43 58.96
N PRO A 107 25.29 -26.25 59.67
CA PRO A 107 24.99 -27.66 59.85
C PRO A 107 23.70 -27.97 60.64
N GLN A 108 23.18 -27.02 61.44
CA GLN A 108 21.96 -27.22 62.24
C GLN A 108 20.70 -27.15 61.38
N ALA A 109 20.72 -26.35 60.31
CA ALA A 109 19.61 -26.22 59.37
C ALA A 109 19.44 -27.42 58.43
N LEU A 110 20.41 -28.34 58.35
CA LEU A 110 20.47 -29.38 57.33
C LEU A 110 19.21 -30.26 57.28
N MET A 111 18.75 -30.77 58.43
CA MET A 111 17.57 -31.64 58.48
C MET A 111 16.30 -30.92 58.01
N GLN A 112 16.14 -29.66 58.42
CA GLN A 112 15.02 -28.82 57.99
C GLN A 112 15.06 -28.58 56.48
N CYS A 113 16.23 -28.26 55.92
CA CYS A 113 16.39 -28.05 54.48
C CYS A 113 16.08 -29.32 53.68
N ILE A 114 16.57 -30.49 54.13
CA ILE A 114 16.28 -31.77 53.48
C ILE A 114 14.79 -32.08 53.50
N ALA A 115 14.12 -31.89 54.63
CA ALA A 115 12.70 -32.15 54.75
C ALA A 115 11.86 -31.19 53.89
N ALA A 116 12.20 -29.91 53.85
CA ALA A 116 11.51 -28.94 53.02
C ALA A 116 11.64 -29.28 51.52
N VAL A 117 12.85 -29.64 51.07
CA VAL A 117 13.08 -30.07 49.69
C VAL A 117 12.32 -31.38 49.38
N ALA A 118 12.42 -32.39 50.25
CA ALA A 118 11.76 -33.69 50.05
C ALA A 118 10.23 -33.57 49.98
N MET A 119 9.65 -32.65 50.74
CA MET A 119 8.21 -32.43 50.81
C MET A 119 7.69 -31.34 49.86
N SER A 120 8.55 -30.74 49.04
CA SER A 120 8.16 -29.65 48.11
C SER A 120 7.09 -30.07 47.09
N GLY A 121 6.99 -31.36 46.75
CA GLY A 121 5.94 -31.92 45.90
C GLY A 121 4.53 -31.91 46.52
N SER A 122 4.43 -31.68 47.84
CA SER A 122 3.14 -31.56 48.55
C SER A 122 2.50 -30.17 48.44
N THR A 123 3.22 -29.18 47.88
CA THR A 123 2.70 -27.82 47.68
C THR A 123 1.53 -27.82 46.69
N GLU A 124 0.61 -26.86 46.83
CA GLU A 124 -0.52 -26.72 45.92
C GLU A 124 -0.06 -26.47 44.48
N HIS A 125 1.00 -25.67 44.30
CA HIS A 125 1.60 -25.40 43.00
C HIS A 125 2.10 -26.67 42.31
N ALA A 126 2.95 -27.46 42.98
CA ALA A 126 3.47 -28.72 42.45
C ALA A 126 2.34 -29.73 42.15
N ARG A 127 1.29 -29.79 42.98
CA ARG A 127 0.13 -30.66 42.73
C ARG A 127 -0.68 -30.26 41.51
N ARG A 128 -0.88 -28.96 41.28
CA ARG A 128 -1.60 -28.45 40.10
C ARG A 128 -0.79 -28.63 38.81
N GLN A 129 0.53 -28.47 38.89
CA GLN A 129 1.43 -28.69 37.75
C GLN A 129 1.51 -30.19 37.38
N LEU A 130 1.59 -31.08 38.37
CA LEU A 130 1.53 -32.53 38.15
C LEU A 130 0.20 -32.97 37.50
N ALA A 131 -0.91 -32.29 37.82
CA ALA A 131 -2.22 -32.55 37.23
C ALA A 131 -2.25 -32.45 35.70
N LEU A 132 -1.39 -31.60 35.11
CA LEU A 132 -1.29 -31.43 33.65
C LEU A 132 -0.86 -32.72 32.94
N SER A 133 -0.18 -33.64 33.65
CA SER A 133 0.28 -34.92 33.11
C SER A 133 -0.77 -36.03 33.17
N GLY A 134 -1.96 -35.76 33.72
CA GLY A 134 -3.06 -36.73 33.85
C GLY A 134 -2.87 -37.81 34.91
N HIS A 135 -1.74 -37.82 35.63
CA HIS A 135 -1.45 -38.79 36.69
C HIS A 135 -1.73 -38.16 38.05
N TYR A 136 -2.76 -38.66 38.73
CA TYR A 136 -3.10 -38.28 40.10
C TYR A 136 -3.18 -39.58 40.87
N ASP A 137 -2.17 -39.89 41.69
CA ASP A 137 -2.31 -40.73 42.88
C ASP A 137 -0.99 -40.70 43.68
N HIS A 138 -1.07 -40.11 44.88
CA HIS A 138 -0.06 -40.05 45.96
C HIS A 138 1.14 -39.07 45.82
N VAL A 139 1.34 -38.28 46.89
CA VAL A 139 2.54 -37.44 47.09
C VAL A 139 3.57 -38.26 47.87
N GLU A 140 4.62 -38.70 47.19
CA GLU A 140 5.78 -39.35 47.81
C GLU A 140 6.87 -38.31 48.16
N ALA A 141 7.76 -38.66 49.09
CA ALA A 141 8.91 -37.83 49.41
C ALA A 141 9.92 -37.85 48.25
N ILE A 142 10.33 -36.66 47.81
CA ILE A 142 11.25 -36.47 46.70
C ILE A 142 12.67 -36.85 47.15
N PRO A 143 13.43 -37.64 46.35
CA PRO A 143 14.85 -37.86 46.61
C PRO A 143 15.63 -36.54 46.65
N CYS A 144 16.62 -36.44 47.55
CA CYS A 144 17.43 -35.23 47.72
C CYS A 144 18.91 -35.57 47.67
N PHE A 145 19.75 -34.55 47.44
CA PHE A 145 21.19 -34.66 47.62
C PHE A 145 21.79 -33.34 48.07
N VAL A 146 23.00 -33.42 48.62
CA VAL A 146 23.75 -32.26 49.12
C VAL A 146 25.00 -32.04 48.27
N GLN A 147 25.29 -30.78 47.95
CA GLN A 147 26.54 -30.34 47.34
C GLN A 147 27.15 -29.17 48.13
N PRO A 148 28.47 -28.94 48.04
CA PRO A 148 29.07 -27.70 48.51
C PRO A 148 28.44 -26.50 47.80
N LEU A 149 28.18 -25.41 48.53
CA LEU A 149 27.75 -24.16 47.91
C LEU A 149 28.97 -23.49 47.24
N LEU A 150 28.87 -23.21 45.94
CA LEU A 150 29.88 -22.42 45.24
C LEU A 150 29.92 -20.98 45.79
N LYS A 151 31.04 -20.29 45.61
CA LYS A 151 31.11 -18.86 45.96
C LYS A 151 30.25 -18.07 44.97
N ILE A 152 29.04 -17.70 45.40
CA ILE A 152 28.00 -17.08 44.56
C ILE A 152 28.08 -15.54 44.49
N ASP A 153 29.09 -14.93 45.12
CA ASP A 153 29.27 -13.48 45.13
C ASP A 153 29.57 -12.93 43.72
N VAL A 154 29.07 -11.73 43.45
CA VAL A 154 29.35 -10.94 42.24
C VAL A 154 30.16 -9.71 42.65
N SER A 155 31.09 -9.26 41.80
CA SER A 155 31.87 -8.05 42.07
C SER A 155 30.98 -6.81 42.13
N ASP A 156 31.28 -5.87 43.02
CA ASP A 156 30.63 -4.56 43.08
C ASP A 156 30.86 -3.72 41.80
N ASP A 157 31.82 -4.10 40.95
CA ASP A 157 32.11 -3.48 39.65
C ASP A 157 31.09 -3.85 38.55
N VAL A 158 30.11 -4.71 38.85
CA VAL A 158 29.06 -5.13 37.91
C VAL A 158 27.79 -4.33 38.16
N ASP A 159 27.51 -3.35 37.30
CA ASP A 159 26.26 -2.60 37.31
C ASP A 159 25.03 -3.47 36.98
N TYR A 160 23.84 -3.01 37.42
CA TYR A 160 22.57 -3.70 37.26
C TYR A 160 22.19 -4.03 35.81
N ASP A 161 22.63 -3.23 34.83
CA ASP A 161 22.36 -3.42 33.41
C ASP A 161 23.48 -4.18 32.65
N HIS A 162 24.56 -4.55 33.35
CA HIS A 162 25.63 -5.37 32.81
C HIS A 162 25.27 -6.85 32.79
N SER A 163 25.76 -7.55 31.77
CA SER A 163 25.51 -8.96 31.53
C SER A 163 26.81 -9.66 31.06
N PRO A 164 27.04 -10.94 31.36
CA PRO A 164 28.35 -11.55 31.11
C PRO A 164 28.57 -11.84 29.62
N TYR A 165 29.79 -11.62 29.15
CA TYR A 165 30.29 -12.09 27.85
C TYR A 165 31.36 -13.15 28.06
N LEU A 166 31.16 -14.33 27.46
CA LEU A 166 32.10 -15.45 27.48
C LEU A 166 32.79 -15.59 26.13
N GLU A 167 34.08 -15.86 26.14
CA GLU A 167 34.83 -16.11 24.91
C GLU A 167 34.32 -17.37 24.20
N THR A 168 34.41 -17.34 22.87
CA THR A 168 33.96 -18.42 21.99
C THR A 168 34.58 -19.78 22.34
N GLU A 169 35.83 -19.81 22.80
CA GLU A 169 36.52 -21.04 23.24
C GLU A 169 35.86 -21.70 24.47
N VAL A 170 35.30 -20.89 25.39
CA VAL A 170 34.60 -21.40 26.58
C VAL A 170 33.30 -22.07 26.18
N LEU A 171 32.54 -21.42 25.29
CA LEU A 171 31.28 -21.94 24.77
C LEU A 171 31.51 -23.23 23.97
N ASP A 172 32.54 -23.28 23.12
CA ASP A 172 32.91 -24.49 22.37
C ASP A 172 33.24 -25.65 23.31
N ARG A 173 33.95 -25.37 24.41
CA ARG A 173 34.25 -26.38 25.43
C ARG A 173 32.98 -26.89 26.12
N MET A 174 32.03 -26.01 26.43
CA MET A 174 30.73 -26.40 27.01
C MET A 174 29.92 -27.26 26.04
N GLU A 175 29.83 -26.86 24.76
CA GLU A 175 29.15 -27.62 23.70
C GLU A 175 29.80 -29.00 23.47
N ALA A 176 31.13 -29.09 23.53
CA ALA A 176 31.83 -30.37 23.43
C ALA A 176 31.48 -31.33 24.59
N VAL A 177 31.39 -30.81 25.81
CA VAL A 177 30.94 -31.59 26.98
C VAL A 177 29.48 -32.02 26.82
N CYS A 178 28.59 -31.13 26.36
CA CYS A 178 27.20 -31.48 26.07
C CYS A 178 27.10 -32.62 25.03
N ASN A 179 27.91 -32.61 23.99
CA ASN A 179 27.97 -33.69 23.00
C ASN A 179 28.40 -35.03 23.59
N GLU A 180 29.44 -35.05 24.43
CA GLU A 180 29.90 -36.26 25.13
C GLU A 180 28.82 -36.82 26.07
N LEU A 181 28.14 -35.94 26.81
CA LEU A 181 27.03 -36.31 27.70
C LEU A 181 25.83 -36.88 26.92
N MET A 182 25.44 -36.25 25.81
CA MET A 182 24.36 -36.74 24.95
C MET A 182 24.66 -38.13 24.38
N GLN A 183 25.92 -38.41 24.03
CA GLN A 183 26.34 -39.75 23.60
C GLN A 183 26.31 -40.76 24.74
N THR A 184 26.77 -40.36 25.92
CA THR A 184 26.85 -41.22 27.12
C THR A 184 25.47 -41.66 27.60
N PHE A 185 24.50 -40.74 27.62
CA PHE A 185 23.14 -41.00 28.13
C PHE A 185 22.10 -41.26 27.03
N ASP A 186 22.53 -41.32 25.77
CA ASP A 186 21.68 -41.48 24.58
C ASP A 186 20.53 -40.46 24.50
N PHE A 187 20.86 -39.19 24.70
CA PHE A 187 19.91 -38.09 24.58
C PHE A 187 19.89 -37.54 23.15
N ILE A 188 18.69 -37.18 22.68
CA ILE A 188 18.50 -36.52 21.38
C ILE A 188 18.70 -35.00 21.46
N ALA A 189 18.50 -34.43 22.65
CA ALA A 189 18.82 -33.07 23.02
C ALA A 189 19.06 -33.01 24.54
N ILE A 190 19.83 -32.02 24.98
CA ILE A 190 20.29 -31.87 26.36
C ILE A 190 20.00 -30.47 26.88
N ASP A 191 19.69 -30.40 28.17
CA ASP A 191 19.59 -29.18 28.96
C ASP A 191 20.53 -29.32 30.17
N CYS A 192 21.53 -28.44 30.23
CA CYS A 192 22.59 -28.44 31.23
C CYS A 192 22.60 -27.14 32.04
N GLU A 193 22.77 -27.26 33.36
CA GLU A 193 23.06 -26.13 34.23
C GLU A 193 24.55 -26.09 34.59
N TRP A 194 25.12 -24.89 34.54
CA TRP A 194 26.53 -24.64 34.81
C TRP A 194 26.72 -23.54 35.85
N GLY A 195 27.74 -23.69 36.68
CA GLY A 195 28.28 -22.65 37.52
C GLY A 195 29.70 -22.31 37.10
N LEU A 196 29.97 -21.04 36.79
CA LEU A 196 31.27 -20.56 36.38
C LEU A 196 31.90 -19.71 37.49
N GLU A 197 33.13 -20.05 37.86
CA GLU A 197 33.97 -19.17 38.66
C GLU A 197 34.73 -18.24 37.72
N THR A 198 34.54 -16.93 37.85
CA THR A 198 35.13 -15.94 36.93
C THR A 198 35.93 -14.86 37.66
N THR A 199 36.56 -13.96 36.92
CA THR A 199 37.24 -12.78 37.46
C THR A 199 36.30 -11.76 38.09
N LEU A 200 35.02 -11.70 37.67
CA LEU A 200 34.01 -10.73 38.12
C LEU A 200 32.97 -11.34 39.08
N GLY A 201 33.20 -12.56 39.53
CA GLY A 201 32.31 -13.29 40.44
C GLY A 201 31.67 -14.52 39.81
N PHE A 202 30.57 -14.98 40.38
CA PHE A 202 29.85 -16.17 39.92
C PHE A 202 29.01 -15.86 38.68
N VAL A 203 29.03 -16.77 37.70
CA VAL A 203 28.14 -16.71 36.52
C VAL A 203 27.36 -18.03 36.42
N SER A 204 26.04 -17.93 36.36
CA SER A 204 25.15 -19.06 36.07
C SER A 204 24.96 -19.17 34.56
N VAL A 205 25.01 -20.39 34.02
CA VAL A 205 24.67 -20.65 32.62
C VAL A 205 23.68 -21.79 32.49
N THR A 206 22.66 -21.64 31.65
CA THR A 206 21.85 -22.75 31.14
C THR A 206 22.15 -22.97 29.68
N THR A 207 22.33 -24.23 29.28
CA THR A 207 22.65 -24.60 27.90
C THR A 207 21.62 -25.59 27.39
N VAL A 208 21.00 -25.27 26.27
CA VAL A 208 20.07 -26.16 25.55
C VAL A 208 20.64 -26.44 24.17
N MET A 209 20.83 -27.72 23.85
CA MET A 209 21.53 -28.15 22.64
C MET A 209 20.96 -29.48 22.09
N PRO A 210 20.65 -29.60 20.79
CA PRO A 210 20.30 -30.88 20.19
C PRO A 210 21.57 -31.70 19.83
N ARG A 211 21.44 -33.02 19.77
CA ARG A 211 22.52 -33.91 19.29
C ARG A 211 22.83 -33.68 17.81
N ASN A 212 21.80 -33.34 17.03
CA ASN A 212 21.97 -32.80 15.70
C ASN A 212 21.73 -31.28 15.73
N PRO A 213 22.78 -30.44 15.68
CA PRO A 213 22.66 -28.98 15.72
C PRO A 213 21.85 -28.40 14.55
N ARG A 214 21.52 -29.19 13.53
CA ARG A 214 20.64 -28.78 12.42
C ARG A 214 19.15 -28.80 12.76
N LEU A 215 18.75 -29.44 13.86
CA LEU A 215 17.34 -29.60 14.22
C LEU A 215 16.81 -28.45 15.08
N MET A 216 17.65 -27.87 15.93
CA MET A 216 17.28 -26.85 16.91
C MET A 216 18.44 -25.87 17.10
N ASN A 217 18.13 -24.60 17.41
CA ASN A 217 19.16 -23.64 17.78
C ASN A 217 19.89 -24.09 19.06
N VAL A 218 21.21 -23.87 19.13
CA VAL A 218 21.95 -24.01 20.39
C VAL A 218 21.85 -22.71 21.15
N ALA A 219 21.44 -22.78 22.42
CA ALA A 219 21.20 -21.60 23.25
C ALA A 219 21.98 -21.69 24.56
N HIS A 220 22.67 -20.62 24.92
CA HIS A 220 23.30 -20.42 26.22
C HIS A 220 22.74 -19.16 26.87
N THR A 221 22.03 -19.30 27.98
CA THR A 221 21.57 -18.15 28.78
C THR A 221 22.53 -17.95 29.94
N ILE A 222 23.07 -16.75 30.08
CA ILE A 222 24.23 -16.45 30.91
C ILE A 222 23.87 -15.26 31.81
N GLY A 223 24.11 -15.36 33.12
CA GLY A 223 23.82 -14.28 34.05
C GLY A 223 24.81 -14.21 35.21
N PHE A 224 25.05 -13.02 35.75
CA PHE A 224 25.84 -12.85 36.98
C PHE A 224 25.04 -13.29 38.20
N GLY A 225 25.67 -13.98 39.14
CA GLY A 225 25.05 -14.44 40.38
C GLY A 225 24.33 -15.78 40.28
N PHE A 226 23.80 -16.24 41.41
CA PHE A 226 23.20 -17.56 41.56
C PHE A 226 21.83 -17.66 40.87
N ALA A 227 21.62 -18.70 40.06
CA ALA A 227 20.38 -19.00 39.35
C ALA A 227 19.87 -17.89 38.41
N SER A 228 20.71 -16.89 38.10
CA SER A 228 20.33 -15.73 37.28
C SER A 228 20.08 -16.06 35.82
N ALA A 229 20.59 -17.20 35.31
CA ALA A 229 20.24 -17.68 33.98
C ALA A 229 18.79 -18.17 33.86
N GLN A 230 18.10 -18.42 34.99
CA GLN A 230 16.74 -18.98 35.07
C GLN A 230 15.76 -18.07 35.81
N ASN A 231 16.23 -16.98 36.41
CA ASN A 231 15.42 -16.00 37.13
C ASN A 231 15.81 -14.59 36.68
N THR A 232 14.82 -13.76 36.34
CA THR A 232 15.00 -12.32 36.12
C THR A 232 15.24 -11.63 37.47
N GLY A 233 16.48 -11.69 37.95
CA GLY A 233 16.95 -10.93 39.11
C GLY A 233 17.13 -9.43 38.78
N SER A 234 17.75 -8.69 39.69
CA SER A 234 18.08 -7.27 39.48
C SER A 234 19.16 -7.03 38.41
N LEU A 235 19.91 -8.07 38.02
CA LEU A 235 21.01 -8.01 37.05
C LEU A 235 20.57 -8.56 35.68
N ALA A 236 21.04 -7.92 34.61
CA ALA A 236 20.70 -8.31 33.24
C ALA A 236 21.32 -9.67 32.82
N THR A 237 20.59 -10.44 32.01
CA THR A 237 21.07 -11.70 31.42
C THR A 237 21.45 -11.52 29.94
N THR A 238 22.39 -12.36 29.50
CA THR A 238 22.79 -12.49 28.10
C THR A 238 22.24 -13.81 27.53
N LEU A 239 21.84 -13.82 26.27
CA LEU A 239 21.62 -15.05 25.50
C LEU A 239 22.64 -15.13 24.36
N VAL A 240 23.29 -16.28 24.23
CA VAL A 240 24.10 -16.66 23.07
C VAL A 240 23.35 -17.71 22.30
N LEU A 241 23.06 -17.43 21.03
CA LEU A 241 22.30 -18.30 20.16
C LEU A 241 23.14 -18.68 18.94
N ARG A 242 23.30 -19.98 18.69
CA ARG A 242 23.85 -20.51 17.43
C ARG A 242 22.70 -21.10 16.60
N PRO A 243 22.25 -20.42 15.53
CA PRO A 243 21.13 -20.89 14.72
C PRO A 243 21.41 -22.25 14.08
N ALA A 244 20.39 -23.08 13.91
CA ALA A 244 20.56 -24.43 13.36
C ALA A 244 21.17 -24.48 11.94
N CYS A 245 21.12 -23.36 11.21
CA CYS A 245 21.63 -23.19 9.86
C CYS A 245 22.99 -22.47 9.77
N SER A 246 23.65 -22.17 10.91
CA SER A 246 24.87 -21.37 10.94
C SER A 246 25.78 -21.71 12.13
N ASP A 247 27.10 -21.59 11.93
CA ASP A 247 28.06 -21.62 13.04
C ASP A 247 28.20 -20.24 13.72
N LEU A 248 27.51 -19.22 13.19
CA LEU A 248 27.49 -17.86 13.73
C LEU A 248 26.88 -17.83 15.13
N ARG A 249 27.55 -17.15 16.06
CA ARG A 249 27.02 -16.86 17.40
C ARG A 249 26.38 -15.48 17.44
N LEU A 250 25.10 -15.48 17.80
CA LEU A 250 24.27 -14.30 17.94
C LEU A 250 24.16 -13.96 19.43
N TRP A 251 24.65 -12.80 19.84
CA TRP A 251 24.58 -12.35 21.23
C TRP A 251 23.39 -11.42 21.46
N ARG A 252 22.69 -11.59 22.59
CA ARG A 252 21.61 -10.71 23.08
C ARG A 252 21.99 -10.20 24.47
N GLY A 253 22.28 -8.91 24.60
CA GLY A 253 22.59 -8.25 25.87
C GLY A 253 22.87 -6.76 25.64
N ARG A 254 22.38 -5.88 26.53
CA ARG A 254 22.50 -4.42 26.34
C ARG A 254 23.93 -3.93 26.61
N HIS A 255 24.53 -4.44 27.68
CA HIS A 255 25.89 -4.10 28.09
C HIS A 255 26.61 -5.40 28.44
N LEU A 256 27.41 -5.88 27.49
CA LEU A 256 28.21 -7.09 27.62
C LEU A 256 29.52 -6.76 28.33
N ARG A 257 29.87 -7.51 29.38
CA ARG A 257 31.14 -7.35 30.11
C ARG A 257 32.00 -8.59 29.92
N ALA A 258 33.19 -8.40 29.34
CA ALA A 258 34.14 -9.47 29.13
C ALA A 258 34.48 -10.16 30.46
N THR A 259 34.27 -11.48 30.52
CA THR A 259 34.34 -12.26 31.75
C THR A 259 35.25 -13.47 31.57
N THR A 260 36.44 -13.43 32.17
CA THR A 260 37.41 -14.53 32.08
C THR A 260 37.02 -15.68 33.02
N VAL A 261 36.79 -16.86 32.45
CA VAL A 261 36.41 -18.06 33.19
C VAL A 261 37.65 -18.75 33.79
N ARG A 262 37.64 -18.96 35.10
CA ARG A 262 38.69 -19.70 35.83
C ARG A 262 38.35 -21.18 35.96
N ARG A 263 37.07 -21.50 36.23
CA ARG A 263 36.61 -22.87 36.44
C ARG A 263 35.16 -23.06 35.98
N LEU A 264 34.90 -24.25 35.41
CA LEU A 264 33.59 -24.72 34.98
C LEU A 264 33.09 -25.79 35.94
N HIS A 265 31.85 -25.64 36.43
CA HIS A 265 31.16 -26.65 37.21
C HIS A 265 29.85 -27.05 36.52
N LEU A 266 29.63 -28.35 36.35
CA LEU A 266 28.40 -28.92 35.82
C LEU A 266 27.48 -29.28 37.00
N LEU A 267 26.33 -28.61 37.07
CA LEU A 267 25.42 -28.68 38.21
C LEU A 267 24.23 -29.61 37.94
N GLN A 268 23.80 -29.73 36.69
CA GLN A 268 22.68 -30.58 36.29
C GLN A 268 22.80 -30.97 34.81
N VAL A 269 22.30 -32.16 34.49
CA VAL A 269 22.17 -32.68 33.13
C VAL A 269 20.83 -33.38 33.00
N ARG A 270 19.99 -32.92 32.06
CA ARG A 270 18.71 -33.56 31.75
C ARG A 270 18.43 -33.65 30.25
N PRO A 271 17.63 -34.63 29.80
CA PRO A 271 17.15 -34.65 28.43
C PRO A 271 16.24 -33.44 28.19
N ALA A 272 16.33 -32.89 26.98
CA ALA A 272 15.44 -31.84 26.49
C ALA A 272 14.62 -32.34 25.30
N TYR A 273 13.49 -31.69 25.03
CA TYR A 273 12.78 -31.89 23.77
C TYR A 273 13.41 -31.04 22.67
N PRO A 274 13.81 -31.63 21.53
CA PRO A 274 14.23 -30.85 20.38
C PRO A 274 12.99 -30.16 19.79
N ASP A 275 13.03 -28.84 19.75
CA ASP A 275 12.08 -28.05 18.97
C ASP A 275 12.66 -27.81 17.59
N ASP A 276 11.87 -28.04 16.54
CA ASP A 276 12.28 -27.74 15.19
C ASP A 276 12.62 -26.24 15.07
N ALA A 277 13.84 -25.95 14.59
CA ALA A 277 14.29 -24.58 14.35
C ALA A 277 13.40 -23.87 13.33
N PHE A 278 12.82 -24.62 12.39
CA PHE A 278 11.85 -24.14 11.42
C PHE A 278 10.45 -24.63 11.74
N ARG A 279 9.46 -23.73 11.78
CA ARG A 279 8.06 -24.09 12.03
C ARG A 279 7.14 -23.56 10.95
N ASP A 280 6.12 -24.35 10.62
CA ASP A 280 5.02 -23.87 9.81
C ASP A 280 4.00 -23.14 10.71
N ARG A 281 3.58 -21.95 10.33
CA ARG A 281 2.62 -21.12 11.07
C ARG A 281 1.63 -20.46 10.12
N ASP A 282 0.41 -20.26 10.61
CA ASP A 282 -0.59 -19.41 9.97
C ASP A 282 -0.37 -17.93 10.34
N VAL A 283 0.02 -17.13 9.35
CA VAL A 283 0.30 -15.68 9.44
C VAL A 283 -0.82 -14.90 8.76
N LEU A 284 -1.16 -13.69 9.21
CA LEU A 284 -2.19 -12.89 8.54
C LEU A 284 -1.77 -12.53 7.10
N THR A 285 -2.73 -12.64 6.17
CA THR A 285 -2.58 -12.05 4.82
C THR A 285 -2.47 -10.53 4.92
N ASP A 286 -1.71 -9.89 4.02
CA ASP A 286 -1.46 -8.44 4.08
C ASP A 286 -2.76 -7.62 4.08
N VAL A 287 -3.74 -8.02 3.26
CA VAL A 287 -5.08 -7.41 3.20
C VAL A 287 -5.84 -7.56 4.52
N CYS A 288 -5.84 -8.75 5.11
CA CYS A 288 -6.50 -8.99 6.39
C CYS A 288 -5.81 -8.20 7.51
N ARG A 289 -4.48 -8.18 7.52
CA ARG A 289 -3.68 -7.43 8.49
C ARG A 289 -4.00 -5.93 8.43
N GLU A 290 -3.98 -5.31 7.26
CA GLU A 290 -4.34 -3.89 7.10
C GLU A 290 -5.78 -3.62 7.54
N THR A 291 -6.72 -4.51 7.18
CA THR A 291 -8.13 -4.40 7.57
C THR A 291 -8.29 -4.47 9.09
N LEU A 292 -7.61 -5.40 9.74
CA LEU A 292 -7.67 -5.58 11.19
C LEU A 292 -7.01 -4.41 11.93
N LEU A 293 -5.83 -3.94 11.48
CA LEU A 293 -5.15 -2.76 12.03
C LEU A 293 -5.98 -1.47 11.88
N GLY A 294 -6.79 -1.37 10.83
CA GLY A 294 -7.72 -0.26 10.64
C GLY A 294 -8.99 -0.33 11.49
N ARG A 295 -9.27 -1.48 12.13
CA ARG A 295 -10.55 -1.76 12.81
C ARG A 295 -10.42 -2.02 14.31
N TYR A 296 -9.29 -2.55 14.76
CA TYR A 296 -9.04 -2.96 16.14
C TYR A 296 -7.81 -2.26 16.70
N ASP A 297 -7.71 -2.21 18.03
CA ASP A 297 -6.53 -1.66 18.69
C ASP A 297 -5.31 -2.55 18.43
N ALA A 298 -4.20 -1.93 18.09
CA ALA A 298 -2.95 -2.60 17.80
C ALA A 298 -1.84 -2.06 18.71
N VAL A 299 -1.08 -2.98 19.32
CA VAL A 299 -0.01 -2.64 20.25
C VAL A 299 1.24 -3.42 19.85
N ASP A 300 2.37 -2.72 19.79
CA ASP A 300 3.67 -3.36 19.61
C ASP A 300 3.96 -4.31 20.77
N ALA A 301 4.39 -5.52 20.44
CA ALA A 301 4.54 -6.59 21.40
C ALA A 301 5.71 -7.50 21.01
N GLY A 302 6.46 -7.99 22.01
CA GLY A 302 7.62 -8.87 21.80
C GLY A 302 7.31 -10.32 22.14
N LEU A 303 7.41 -11.22 21.20
CA LEU A 303 7.36 -12.67 21.37
C LEU A 303 8.43 -13.17 22.35
N LEU A 304 7.99 -13.63 23.51
CA LEU A 304 8.84 -14.42 24.39
C LEU A 304 8.97 -15.84 23.83
N MET A 305 7.86 -16.41 23.37
CA MET A 305 7.80 -17.79 22.93
C MET A 305 6.67 -18.03 21.95
N LEU A 306 6.95 -18.78 20.89
CA LEU A 306 5.92 -19.20 19.94
C LEU A 306 5.34 -20.55 20.33
N GLY A 307 4.02 -20.59 20.47
CA GLY A 307 3.23 -21.80 20.69
C GLY A 307 2.65 -22.39 19.39
N ALA A 308 1.63 -23.22 19.53
CA ALA A 308 0.90 -23.85 18.42
C ALA A 308 -0.07 -22.88 17.72
N GLN A 309 -0.54 -21.85 18.42
CA GLN A 309 -1.47 -20.85 17.91
C GLN A 309 -0.98 -19.45 18.25
N SER A 310 -1.12 -18.50 17.34
CA SER A 310 -0.84 -17.08 17.57
C SER A 310 -2.09 -16.20 17.52
N SER A 311 -3.26 -16.82 17.45
CA SER A 311 -4.54 -16.13 17.52
C SER A 311 -5.50 -16.93 18.39
N GLY A 312 -6.25 -16.24 19.24
CA GLY A 312 -7.22 -16.86 20.14
C GLY A 312 -7.40 -16.08 21.45
N ARG A 313 -7.89 -16.75 22.50
CA ARG A 313 -8.11 -16.12 23.79
C ARG A 313 -6.79 -15.74 24.46
N ALA A 314 -6.74 -14.54 25.04
CA ALA A 314 -5.59 -14.02 25.75
C ALA A 314 -5.66 -14.29 27.27
N LEU A 315 -4.55 -14.73 27.87
CA LEU A 315 -4.33 -14.73 29.33
C LEU A 315 -3.36 -13.60 29.68
N VAL A 316 -3.84 -12.59 30.40
CA VAL A 316 -3.02 -11.41 30.77
C VAL A 316 -2.55 -11.51 32.23
N ALA A 317 -1.28 -11.23 32.49
CA ALA A 317 -0.68 -11.19 33.83
C ALA A 317 0.50 -10.21 33.89
N PRO A 318 0.92 -9.71 35.06
CA PRO A 318 2.05 -8.78 35.14
C PRO A 318 3.39 -9.43 34.73
N ASP A 319 3.62 -10.66 35.16
CA ASP A 319 4.85 -11.41 34.88
C ASP A 319 4.55 -12.85 34.44
N ILE A 320 5.51 -13.49 33.77
CA ILE A 320 5.34 -14.85 33.23
C ILE A 320 5.10 -15.92 34.31
N MET A 321 5.65 -15.75 35.51
CA MET A 321 5.41 -16.66 36.63
C MET A 321 3.98 -16.51 37.18
N SER A 322 3.49 -15.28 37.30
CA SER A 322 2.09 -14.97 37.64
C SER A 322 1.14 -15.50 36.56
N ALA A 323 1.51 -15.41 35.28
CA ALA A 323 0.75 -16.01 34.20
C ALA A 323 0.65 -17.53 34.36
N TRP A 324 1.76 -18.20 34.66
CA TRP A 324 1.78 -19.65 34.89
C TRP A 324 0.89 -20.06 36.07
N ARG A 325 0.98 -19.36 37.20
CA ARG A 325 0.10 -19.61 38.36
C ARG A 325 -1.38 -19.43 38.02
N ARG A 326 -1.73 -18.40 37.25
CA ARG A 326 -3.12 -18.18 36.77
C ARG A 326 -3.56 -19.29 35.83
N TYR A 327 -2.71 -19.71 34.89
CA TYR A 327 -2.98 -20.80 33.96
C TYR A 327 -3.25 -22.12 34.70
N LEU A 328 -2.43 -22.46 35.70
CA LEU A 328 -2.63 -23.64 36.55
C LEU A 328 -3.90 -23.59 37.41
N ALA A 329 -4.49 -22.41 37.61
CA ALA A 329 -5.74 -22.24 38.35
C ALA A 329 -7.00 -22.36 37.48
N LEU A 330 -6.87 -22.36 36.16
CA LEU A 330 -7.97 -22.52 35.21
C LEU A 330 -8.49 -23.95 35.18
N SER A 331 -9.75 -24.13 34.79
CA SER A 331 -10.29 -25.46 34.47
C SER A 331 -9.66 -26.01 33.19
N ALA A 332 -9.67 -27.33 33.00
CA ALA A 332 -9.11 -27.97 31.79
C ALA A 332 -9.71 -27.41 30.48
N ARG A 333 -10.99 -27.02 30.49
CA ARG A 333 -11.65 -26.38 29.34
C ARG A 333 -11.09 -24.99 29.08
N GLU A 334 -10.94 -24.18 30.13
CA GLU A 334 -10.40 -22.82 29.99
C GLU A 334 -8.91 -22.83 29.62
N GLN A 335 -8.15 -23.80 30.11
CA GLN A 335 -6.75 -24.02 29.72
C GLN A 335 -6.62 -24.31 28.22
N ALA A 336 -7.52 -25.11 27.66
CA ALA A 336 -7.55 -25.43 26.23
C ALA A 336 -7.93 -24.23 25.34
N ASP A 337 -8.65 -23.24 25.90
CA ASP A 337 -9.05 -22.04 25.16
C ASP A 337 -7.94 -20.97 25.10
N VAL A 338 -6.94 -21.02 25.99
CA VAL A 338 -5.84 -20.04 26.03
C VAL A 338 -4.86 -20.30 24.88
N ALA A 339 -4.85 -19.41 23.90
CA ALA A 339 -3.94 -19.46 22.76
C ALA A 339 -2.69 -18.60 22.97
N VAL A 340 -2.87 -17.45 23.64
CA VAL A 340 -1.80 -16.45 23.82
C VAL A 340 -1.76 -15.95 25.26
N VAL A 341 -0.56 -15.84 25.83
CA VAL A 341 -0.27 -15.27 27.15
C VAL A 341 0.40 -13.93 26.95
N ILE A 342 -0.09 -12.89 27.64
CA ILE A 342 0.42 -11.53 27.54
C ILE A 342 0.95 -11.08 28.91
N VAL A 343 2.20 -10.62 28.95
CA VAL A 343 2.88 -10.19 30.19
C VAL A 343 3.63 -8.88 30.05
N ASP A 344 3.80 -8.13 31.14
CA ASP A 344 4.66 -6.93 31.15
C ASP A 344 6.13 -7.33 31.21
N GLU A 345 6.45 -8.32 32.05
CA GLU A 345 7.81 -8.76 32.35
C GLU A 345 7.94 -10.28 32.28
N GLY A 346 9.16 -10.76 32.02
CA GLY A 346 9.49 -12.18 31.96
C GLY A 346 10.33 -12.55 30.74
N SER A 347 10.95 -13.72 30.81
CA SER A 347 11.78 -14.28 29.74
C SER A 347 11.34 -15.70 29.34
N ALA A 348 11.74 -16.13 28.14
CA ALA A 348 11.47 -17.48 27.64
C ALA A 348 12.28 -18.56 28.38
N GLU A 349 13.34 -18.13 29.04
CA GLU A 349 14.35 -18.93 29.70
C GLU A 349 14.06 -19.13 31.20
N GLU A 350 13.13 -18.33 31.75
CA GLU A 350 12.55 -18.60 33.06
C GLU A 350 11.82 -19.94 33.07
N HIS A 351 11.73 -20.51 34.28
CA HIS A 351 11.01 -21.75 34.50
C HIS A 351 9.57 -21.73 33.93
N ALA A 352 8.81 -20.68 34.21
CA ALA A 352 7.46 -20.51 33.67
C ALA A 352 7.43 -20.42 32.14
N GLY A 353 8.45 -19.79 31.54
CA GLY A 353 8.64 -19.81 30.08
C GLY A 353 8.81 -21.23 29.55
N ILE A 354 9.73 -22.00 30.12
CA ILE A 354 9.96 -23.41 29.74
C ILE A 354 8.65 -24.22 29.86
N MET A 355 7.84 -23.98 30.89
CA MET A 355 6.55 -24.67 31.05
C MET A 355 5.54 -24.31 29.96
N PHE A 356 5.38 -23.03 29.61
CA PHE A 356 4.54 -22.63 28.48
C PHE A 356 5.03 -23.20 27.14
N ARG A 357 6.34 -23.44 26.99
CA ARG A 357 6.93 -24.11 25.82
C ARG A 357 6.44 -25.53 25.66
N GLN A 358 6.47 -26.27 26.76
CA GLN A 358 5.98 -27.65 26.82
C GLN A 358 4.48 -27.71 26.53
N GLN A 359 3.71 -26.74 27.02
CA GLN A 359 2.27 -26.60 26.71
C GLN A 359 1.99 -26.07 25.30
N LYS A 360 3.02 -25.65 24.55
CA LYS A 360 2.92 -25.06 23.21
C LYS A 360 1.99 -23.83 23.18
N ILE A 361 2.08 -22.95 24.16
CA ILE A 361 1.29 -21.70 24.23
C ILE A 361 2.17 -20.53 23.82
N THR A 362 1.62 -19.60 23.03
CA THR A 362 2.36 -18.40 22.61
C THR A 362 2.42 -17.40 23.76
N CYS A 363 3.62 -16.94 24.14
CA CYS A 363 3.82 -15.93 25.17
C CYS A 363 4.39 -14.66 24.55
N VAL A 364 3.76 -13.53 24.84
CA VAL A 364 4.11 -12.21 24.29
C VAL A 364 4.26 -11.20 25.42
N ARG A 365 5.27 -10.35 25.31
CA ARG A 365 5.54 -9.23 26.19
C ARG A 365 4.93 -7.94 25.62
N MET A 366 4.03 -7.32 26.36
CA MET A 366 3.30 -6.11 25.98
C MET A 366 2.93 -5.37 27.26
N ASP A 367 2.91 -4.02 27.25
CA ASP A 367 2.36 -3.27 28.38
C ASP A 367 0.87 -3.64 28.55
N THR A 368 0.58 -4.43 29.57
CA THR A 368 -0.72 -5.03 29.84
C THR A 368 -1.79 -3.97 30.13
N ARG A 369 -1.38 -2.76 30.52
CA ARG A 369 -2.29 -1.62 30.73
C ARG A 369 -2.84 -1.07 29.41
N ARG A 370 -2.23 -1.40 28.27
CA ARG A 370 -2.72 -1.03 26.93
C ARG A 370 -3.81 -1.99 26.43
N MET A 371 -4.12 -3.05 27.18
CA MET A 371 -5.22 -3.96 26.84
C MET A 371 -6.57 -3.25 27.00
N PRO A 372 -7.37 -3.08 25.93
CA PRO A 372 -8.68 -2.45 26.03
C PRO A 372 -9.65 -3.23 26.90
N ALA A 373 -10.53 -2.52 27.61
CA ALA A 373 -11.57 -3.16 28.41
C ALA A 373 -12.54 -3.92 27.49
N GLY A 374 -12.58 -5.25 27.61
CA GLY A 374 -13.43 -6.13 26.79
C GLY A 374 -12.70 -6.88 25.67
N ALA A 375 -11.41 -6.60 25.43
CA ALA A 375 -10.59 -7.40 24.54
C ALA A 375 -10.15 -8.70 25.23
N ASP A 376 -10.82 -9.81 24.91
CA ASP A 376 -10.50 -11.15 25.43
C ASP A 376 -9.76 -12.03 24.43
N CYS A 377 -9.64 -11.57 23.18
CA CYS A 377 -8.96 -12.25 22.09
C CYS A 377 -7.82 -11.40 21.54
N VAL A 378 -6.78 -12.08 21.06
CA VAL A 378 -5.61 -11.44 20.47
C VAL A 378 -5.21 -12.17 19.20
N VAL A 379 -4.72 -11.43 18.22
CA VAL A 379 -3.92 -11.95 17.12
C VAL A 379 -2.53 -11.35 17.23
N PHE A 380 -1.54 -12.18 17.52
CA PHE A 380 -0.14 -11.80 17.43
C PHE A 380 0.34 -12.05 15.99
N ASP A 381 0.79 -11.01 15.30
CA ASP A 381 1.28 -11.07 13.92
C ASP A 381 2.39 -10.03 13.70
N ARG A 382 3.55 -10.46 13.21
CA ARG A 382 4.70 -9.60 12.83
C ARG A 382 5.10 -8.55 13.89
N GLY A 383 5.18 -8.94 15.16
CA GLY A 383 5.58 -8.06 16.27
C GLY A 383 4.47 -7.13 16.78
N THR A 384 3.22 -7.35 16.36
CA THR A 384 2.07 -6.57 16.79
C THR A 384 1.00 -7.50 17.37
N CYS A 385 0.46 -7.12 18.53
CA CYS A 385 -0.77 -7.70 19.05
C CYS A 385 -1.96 -6.85 18.58
N ILE A 386 -2.85 -7.45 17.80
CA ILE A 386 -4.15 -6.88 17.46
C ILE A 386 -5.16 -7.40 18.50
N LEU A 387 -5.77 -6.47 19.22
CA LEU A 387 -6.56 -6.72 20.42
C LEU A 387 -8.04 -6.55 20.10
N GLY A 388 -8.84 -7.58 20.37
CA GLY A 388 -10.25 -7.56 20.04
C GLY A 388 -11.04 -8.64 20.76
N ASP A 389 -12.17 -9.01 20.19
CA ASP A 389 -13.08 -10.00 20.74
C ASP A 389 -13.20 -11.23 19.82
N SER A 390 -14.08 -12.16 20.19
CA SER A 390 -14.36 -13.35 19.38
C SER A 390 -14.84 -13.07 17.94
N THR A 391 -15.35 -11.86 17.62
CA THR A 391 -15.73 -11.50 16.24
C THR A 391 -14.51 -11.25 15.36
N MET A 392 -13.43 -10.71 15.94
CA MET A 392 -12.14 -10.51 15.26
C MET A 392 -11.58 -11.84 14.77
N LEU A 393 -11.64 -12.89 15.59
CA LEU A 393 -11.13 -14.22 15.21
C LEU A 393 -11.87 -14.82 14.00
N ARG A 394 -13.12 -14.42 13.74
CA ARG A 394 -13.89 -14.90 12.56
C ARG A 394 -13.51 -14.20 11.27
N SER A 395 -12.90 -13.01 11.33
CA SER A 395 -12.46 -12.25 10.16
C SER A 395 -10.99 -12.50 9.81
N VAL A 396 -10.28 -13.28 10.63
CA VAL A 396 -8.90 -13.69 10.38
C VAL A 396 -8.81 -14.51 9.09
N GLN A 397 -8.00 -14.04 8.16
CA GLN A 397 -7.56 -14.79 6.99
C GLN A 397 -6.05 -14.92 7.04
N SER A 398 -5.58 -16.15 7.16
CA SER A 398 -4.17 -16.49 7.28
C SER A 398 -3.65 -17.30 6.09
N GLU A 399 -2.34 -17.24 5.91
CA GLU A 399 -1.57 -18.08 5.00
C GLU A 399 -0.50 -18.85 5.77
N ARG A 400 -0.18 -20.06 5.31
CA ARG A 400 0.82 -20.91 5.98
C ARG A 400 2.22 -20.52 5.53
N CYS A 401 3.02 -20.02 6.45
CA CYS A 401 4.41 -19.62 6.25
C CYS A 401 5.35 -20.55 7.02
N ARG A 402 6.60 -20.68 6.56
CA ARG A 402 7.65 -21.42 7.28
C ARG A 402 8.62 -20.42 7.89
N GLU A 403 8.88 -20.49 9.19
CA GLU A 403 9.65 -19.46 9.90
C GLU A 403 10.79 -20.09 10.68
N LEU A 404 11.97 -19.47 10.66
CA LEU A 404 13.04 -19.77 11.62
C LEU A 404 12.66 -19.12 12.95
N VAL A 405 12.47 -19.94 14.00
CA VAL A 405 12.06 -19.43 15.31
C VAL A 405 13.26 -18.82 16.01
N LEU A 406 13.24 -17.49 16.16
CA LEU A 406 14.20 -16.72 16.97
C LEU A 406 13.45 -15.99 18.10
N PRO A 407 14.04 -15.81 19.30
CA PRO A 407 13.40 -15.04 20.37
C PRO A 407 13.26 -13.55 20.02
N ASP A 408 12.16 -12.88 20.39
CA ASP A 408 12.07 -11.42 20.17
C ASP A 408 13.02 -10.66 21.10
N ASN A 409 13.40 -9.45 20.64
CA ASN A 409 14.47 -8.61 21.18
C ASN A 409 15.90 -9.11 20.89
N CYS A 410 16.07 -10.05 19.97
CA CYS A 410 17.26 -10.09 19.10
C CYS A 410 17.32 -8.85 18.17
N ALA A 411 16.95 -7.66 18.69
CA ALA A 411 16.98 -6.38 17.99
C ALA A 411 18.40 -5.76 17.96
N LEU A 412 19.33 -6.39 18.68
CA LEU A 412 20.72 -5.99 18.85
C LEU A 412 21.55 -7.26 18.93
N VAL A 413 21.77 -7.87 17.77
CA VAL A 413 22.56 -9.08 17.62
C VAL A 413 23.94 -8.67 17.17
N PHE A 414 24.84 -8.63 18.13
CA PHE A 414 26.24 -8.39 17.89
C PHE A 414 26.91 -9.72 17.55
N THR A 415 27.66 -9.75 16.46
CA THR A 415 28.70 -10.78 16.27
C THR A 415 29.91 -10.40 17.14
N ASP A 416 30.82 -11.32 17.41
CA ASP A 416 32.02 -11.03 18.21
C ASP A 416 32.85 -9.85 17.63
N GLU A 417 32.66 -9.53 16.34
CA GLU A 417 33.39 -8.51 15.58
C GLU A 417 32.97 -7.06 15.90
N VAL A 418 31.78 -6.84 16.45
CA VAL A 418 31.28 -5.49 16.78
C VAL A 418 31.44 -5.13 18.26
N LEU A 419 32.16 -5.98 19.00
CA LEU A 419 32.54 -5.78 20.39
C LEU A 419 33.98 -5.23 20.47
N ALA A 420 34.18 -4.20 21.29
CA ALA A 420 35.49 -3.72 21.68
C ALA A 420 36.20 -4.75 22.60
N PRO A 421 37.53 -4.65 22.79
CA PRO A 421 38.29 -5.59 23.63
C PRO A 421 37.80 -5.76 25.08
N GLY A 422 36.98 -4.84 25.59
CA GLY A 422 36.34 -4.92 26.92
C GLY A 422 34.95 -5.56 26.94
N GLY A 423 34.42 -6.01 25.79
CA GLY A 423 33.06 -6.53 25.63
C GLY A 423 31.99 -5.44 25.39
N GLU A 424 32.36 -4.17 25.41
CA GLU A 424 31.45 -3.06 25.08
C GLU A 424 31.20 -2.99 23.56
N LEU A 425 30.07 -2.41 23.16
CA LEU A 425 29.82 -2.14 21.74
C LEU A 425 30.78 -1.09 21.21
N THR A 426 31.19 -1.24 19.95
CA THR A 426 31.91 -0.17 19.27
C THR A 426 31.09 1.12 19.23
N GLN A 427 31.76 2.27 19.31
CA GLN A 427 31.13 3.60 19.32
C GLN A 427 30.19 3.80 18.12
N ASP A 428 30.58 3.31 16.94
CA ASP A 428 29.77 3.36 15.71
C ASP A 428 28.43 2.62 15.88
N CYS A 429 28.44 1.46 16.53
CA CYS A 429 27.20 0.71 16.83
C CYS A 429 26.35 1.46 17.86
N ILE A 430 26.95 2.04 18.90
CA ILE A 430 26.23 2.80 19.93
C ILE A 430 25.51 4.01 19.31
N GLU A 431 26.16 4.74 18.41
CA GLU A 431 25.60 5.93 17.76
C GLU A 431 24.43 5.58 16.84
N VAL A 432 24.54 4.53 16.02
CA VAL A 432 23.46 4.07 15.14
C VAL A 432 22.24 3.63 15.95
N LEU A 433 22.46 2.91 17.05
CA LEU A 433 21.38 2.43 17.93
C LEU A 433 20.75 3.55 18.76
N SER A 434 21.53 4.56 19.13
CA SER A 434 21.02 5.76 19.80
C SER A 434 20.18 6.62 18.85
N GLN A 435 20.60 6.77 17.59
CA GLN A 435 19.82 7.45 16.55
C GLN A 435 18.48 6.74 16.29
N LEU A 436 18.48 5.41 16.18
CA LEU A 436 17.26 4.61 15.97
C LEU A 436 16.24 4.72 17.12
N ARG A 437 16.71 4.87 18.38
CA ARG A 437 15.85 4.90 19.58
C ARG A 437 15.15 6.23 19.82
N HIS A 438 15.52 7.32 19.13
CA HIS A 438 15.09 8.69 19.49
C HIS A 438 14.38 9.44 18.35
N LEU A 439 14.06 8.76 17.24
CA LEU A 439 13.49 9.39 16.07
C LEU A 439 11.96 9.18 15.99
N PRO A 440 11.14 10.24 16.05
CA PRO A 440 9.71 10.19 15.74
C PRO A 440 9.50 10.29 14.22
N ILE A 441 9.99 9.29 13.48
CA ILE A 441 10.07 9.32 12.01
C ILE A 441 9.03 8.43 11.34
N ALA A 442 8.69 8.79 10.10
CA ALA A 442 7.82 8.00 9.22
C ALA A 442 8.37 6.57 9.02
N LYS A 443 7.47 5.60 8.88
CA LYS A 443 7.77 4.16 8.79
C LYS A 443 8.81 3.84 7.72
N GLU A 444 8.75 4.51 6.57
CA GLU A 444 9.66 4.32 5.44
C GLU A 444 11.10 4.75 5.76
N VAL A 445 11.27 5.78 6.59
CA VAL A 445 12.59 6.26 7.04
C VAL A 445 13.15 5.32 8.10
N MET A 446 12.28 4.77 8.96
CA MET A 446 12.66 3.77 9.97
C MET A 446 13.11 2.46 9.30
N GLU A 447 12.32 1.95 8.35
CA GLU A 447 12.67 0.78 7.53
C GLU A 447 13.97 0.98 6.75
N ARG A 448 14.23 2.21 6.28
CA ARG A 448 15.49 2.58 5.63
C ARG A 448 16.67 2.59 6.61
N LEU A 449 16.52 3.19 7.80
CA LEU A 449 17.56 3.22 8.82
C LEU A 449 17.88 1.83 9.38
N PHE A 450 16.89 0.93 9.44
CA PHE A 450 17.12 -0.47 9.77
C PHE A 450 17.74 -1.26 8.61
N ALA A 451 17.47 -0.90 7.35
CA ALA A 451 18.26 -1.42 6.24
C ALA A 451 19.73 -0.98 6.33
N CYS A 452 20.04 0.13 7.01
CA CYS A 452 21.42 0.60 7.26
C CYS A 452 22.18 -0.25 8.29
N THR A 453 21.50 -1.10 9.07
CA THR A 453 22.16 -1.96 10.04
C THR A 453 22.23 -3.37 9.48
N GLU A 454 23.41 -3.99 9.49
CA GLU A 454 23.53 -5.44 9.33
C GLU A 454 22.96 -6.20 10.55
N GLN A 455 22.13 -5.51 11.33
CA GLN A 455 21.43 -6.02 12.49
C GLN A 455 20.10 -6.61 12.04
N PRO A 456 19.68 -7.74 12.61
CA PRO A 456 18.42 -8.33 12.23
C PRO A 456 17.20 -7.51 12.70
N MET A 457 16.17 -7.43 11.85
CA MET A 457 14.91 -6.75 12.16
C MET A 457 13.88 -7.73 12.74
N PRO A 458 13.24 -7.43 13.89
CA PRO A 458 12.21 -8.29 14.50
C PRO A 458 10.98 -8.52 13.61
N THR A 459 10.63 -7.55 12.76
CA THR A 459 9.46 -7.61 11.86
C THR A 459 9.69 -8.42 10.58
N ARG A 460 10.84 -9.09 10.47
CA ARG A 460 11.34 -9.60 9.20
C ARG A 460 12.05 -10.94 9.34
N TRP A 461 11.34 -11.97 9.78
CA TRP A 461 11.88 -13.32 9.95
C TRP A 461 11.02 -14.42 9.34
N MET A 462 10.18 -14.08 8.38
CA MET A 462 9.31 -15.07 7.76
C MET A 462 9.90 -15.52 6.42
N GLN A 463 9.86 -16.83 6.16
CA GLN A 463 9.80 -17.33 4.80
C GLN A 463 8.32 -17.49 4.45
N ARG A 464 7.80 -16.57 3.64
CA ARG A 464 6.41 -16.65 3.14
C ARG A 464 6.22 -17.91 2.28
N ALA A 465 4.97 -18.31 2.05
CA ALA A 465 4.64 -19.45 1.17
C ALA A 465 5.18 -19.31 -0.27
N ASP A 466 5.46 -18.08 -0.70
CA ASP A 466 6.09 -17.73 -1.98
C ASP A 466 7.64 -17.78 -1.95
N GLY A 467 8.23 -18.10 -0.79
CA GLY A 467 9.65 -18.25 -0.55
C GLY A 467 10.37 -17.00 -0.03
N VAL A 468 9.72 -15.83 0.10
CA VAL A 468 10.37 -14.55 0.46
C VAL A 468 10.96 -14.60 1.85
N VAL A 469 12.28 -14.39 1.99
CA VAL A 469 13.01 -14.35 3.27
C VAL A 469 13.20 -12.90 3.71
N GLU A 470 12.65 -12.56 4.87
CA GLU A 470 12.58 -11.17 5.29
C GLU A 470 13.86 -10.62 5.96
N SER A 471 14.77 -11.47 6.50
CA SER A 471 15.98 -11.00 7.21
C SER A 471 17.20 -10.90 6.32
N HIS A 472 17.30 -9.78 5.62
CA HIS A 472 18.38 -9.51 4.67
C HIS A 472 19.77 -9.49 5.34
N SER A 473 19.85 -9.04 6.59
CA SER A 473 21.09 -8.92 7.36
C SER A 473 21.63 -10.28 7.85
N LEU A 474 20.77 -11.20 8.31
CA LEU A 474 21.23 -12.55 8.66
C LEU A 474 21.72 -13.31 7.43
N LEU A 475 21.00 -13.20 6.30
CA LEU A 475 21.43 -13.82 5.05
C LEU A 475 22.83 -13.31 4.62
N ALA A 476 23.05 -11.99 4.70
CA ALA A 476 24.35 -11.39 4.44
C ALA A 476 25.46 -11.93 5.38
N ALA A 477 25.19 -12.01 6.69
CA ALA A 477 26.14 -12.51 7.68
C ALA A 477 26.48 -14.00 7.49
N ILE A 478 25.48 -14.83 7.18
CA ILE A 478 25.68 -16.26 6.87
C ILE A 478 26.56 -16.44 5.63
N TRP A 479 26.42 -15.63 4.59
CA TRP A 479 27.30 -15.76 3.41
C TRP A 479 28.72 -15.25 3.65
N ARG A 480 28.91 -14.24 4.52
CA ARG A 480 30.25 -13.76 4.86
C ARG A 480 31.04 -14.74 5.74
N SER A 481 30.38 -15.63 6.49
CA SER A 481 31.04 -16.57 7.40
C SER A 481 31.78 -17.74 6.71
N GLN A 482 31.84 -17.77 5.37
CA GLN A 482 32.55 -18.77 4.55
C GLN A 482 32.14 -20.24 4.79
N ASN A 483 31.05 -20.50 5.52
CA ASN A 483 30.54 -21.85 5.80
C ASN A 483 29.06 -21.98 5.35
N PRO A 484 28.76 -21.88 4.03
CA PRO A 484 27.42 -21.68 3.51
C PRO A 484 26.55 -22.95 3.44
N GLY A 485 26.91 -24.03 4.14
CA GLY A 485 26.41 -25.39 3.88
C GLY A 485 24.88 -25.55 3.79
N TYR A 486 24.11 -24.64 4.40
CA TYR A 486 22.63 -24.59 4.33
C TYR A 486 22.08 -23.35 3.60
N ALA A 487 22.91 -22.35 3.32
CA ALA A 487 22.51 -21.12 2.66
C ALA A 487 21.97 -21.38 1.24
N ASP A 488 22.51 -22.39 0.55
CA ASP A 488 22.07 -22.75 -0.80
C ASP A 488 20.62 -23.29 -0.87
N GLU A 489 20.12 -23.98 0.17
CA GLU A 489 18.70 -24.38 0.23
C GLU A 489 17.80 -23.15 0.35
N CYS A 490 18.14 -22.19 1.22
CA CYS A 490 17.43 -20.90 1.31
C CYS A 490 17.55 -20.04 0.03
N CYS A 491 18.68 -20.10 -0.69
CA CYS A 491 18.92 -19.35 -1.93
C CYS A 491 17.98 -19.74 -3.08
N THR A 492 17.62 -21.02 -3.17
CA THR A 492 16.84 -21.54 -4.30
C THR A 492 15.39 -21.07 -4.30
N LEU A 493 14.95 -20.42 -3.22
CA LEU A 493 13.53 -20.20 -2.97
C LEU A 493 13.04 -18.83 -3.47
N THR A 494 13.88 -17.78 -3.60
CA THR A 494 13.46 -16.48 -4.20
C THR A 494 14.51 -15.70 -4.99
N GLU A 495 14.01 -14.78 -5.84
CA GLU A 495 14.80 -13.79 -6.59
C GLU A 495 15.54 -12.82 -5.66
N PHE A 496 14.93 -12.48 -4.53
CA PHE A 496 15.53 -11.60 -3.53
C PHE A 496 16.79 -12.18 -2.89
N SER A 497 16.73 -13.41 -2.39
CA SER A 497 17.90 -14.11 -1.82
C SER A 497 19.00 -14.31 -2.86
N ARG A 498 18.63 -14.53 -4.14
CA ARG A 498 19.57 -14.57 -5.27
C ARG A 498 20.28 -13.23 -5.49
N HIS A 499 19.58 -12.10 -5.39
CA HIS A 499 20.19 -10.78 -5.52
C HIS A 499 21.19 -10.47 -4.41
N TYR A 500 20.90 -10.84 -3.17
CA TYR A 500 21.87 -10.70 -2.07
C TYR A 500 23.10 -11.59 -2.24
N LYS A 501 22.93 -12.87 -2.62
CA LYS A 501 24.06 -13.75 -2.90
C LYS A 501 24.97 -13.16 -3.98
N ARG A 502 24.39 -12.67 -5.08
CA ARG A 502 25.12 -11.97 -6.15
C ARG A 502 25.84 -10.74 -5.61
N ALA A 503 25.19 -9.93 -4.77
CA ALA A 503 25.80 -8.75 -4.16
C ALA A 503 27.00 -9.10 -3.26
N VAL A 504 26.91 -10.17 -2.45
CA VAL A 504 28.03 -10.64 -1.63
C VAL A 504 29.20 -11.11 -2.49
N GLN A 505 28.94 -11.93 -3.51
CA GLN A 505 29.97 -12.41 -4.46
C GLN A 505 30.67 -11.27 -5.19
N VAL A 506 29.93 -10.23 -5.58
CA VAL A 506 30.49 -9.01 -6.18
C VAL A 506 31.34 -8.24 -5.15
N SER A 507 30.87 -8.09 -3.91
CA SER A 507 31.60 -7.40 -2.84
C SER A 507 32.92 -8.09 -2.46
N GLN A 508 32.97 -9.42 -2.57
CA GLN A 508 34.17 -10.25 -2.33
C GLN A 508 35.11 -10.30 -3.54
N GLY A 509 34.74 -9.68 -4.66
CA GLY A 509 35.53 -9.69 -5.89
C GLY A 509 35.47 -10.99 -6.70
N GLU A 510 34.59 -11.93 -6.32
CA GLU A 510 34.47 -13.26 -6.94
C GLU A 510 33.69 -13.24 -8.26
N SER A 511 32.86 -12.23 -8.50
CA SER A 511 31.98 -12.15 -9.69
C SER A 511 31.93 -10.76 -10.33
N GLN A 512 33.09 -10.21 -10.71
CA GLN A 512 33.13 -8.94 -11.47
C GLN A 512 32.36 -8.97 -12.80
N HIS A 513 32.07 -10.16 -13.34
CA HIS A 513 31.25 -10.32 -14.56
C HIS A 513 29.80 -9.83 -14.37
N GLU A 514 29.28 -9.84 -13.15
CA GLU A 514 27.90 -9.43 -12.83
C GLU A 514 27.67 -7.93 -12.98
N LEU A 515 28.73 -7.11 -12.96
CA LEU A 515 28.68 -5.66 -13.18
C LEU A 515 29.53 -5.25 -14.39
N ARG A 516 29.69 -6.16 -15.37
CA ARG A 516 30.63 -6.00 -16.49
C ARG A 516 30.41 -4.70 -17.25
N THR A 517 29.15 -4.36 -17.52
CA THR A 517 28.81 -3.17 -18.32
C THR A 517 29.09 -1.90 -17.53
N LEU A 518 28.76 -1.89 -16.23
CA LEU A 518 29.07 -0.77 -15.36
C LEU A 518 30.58 -0.56 -15.16
N PHE A 519 31.37 -1.62 -15.00
CA PHE A 519 32.84 -1.51 -14.93
C PHE A 519 33.45 -0.96 -16.23
N ALA A 520 32.89 -1.31 -17.38
CA ALA A 520 33.30 -0.75 -18.67
C ALA A 520 32.90 0.73 -18.82
N LEU A 521 31.87 1.17 -18.09
CA LEU A 521 31.30 2.51 -18.17
C LEU A 521 32.08 3.54 -17.34
N THR A 522 32.45 3.22 -16.10
CA THR A 522 33.19 4.12 -15.21
C THR A 522 34.06 3.34 -14.21
N SER A 523 35.25 3.87 -13.89
CA SER A 523 36.15 3.28 -12.87
C SER A 523 35.64 3.46 -11.45
N VAL A 524 34.67 4.37 -11.25
CA VAL A 524 34.05 4.68 -9.96
C VAL A 524 33.35 3.47 -9.32
N ILE A 525 32.93 2.49 -10.13
CA ILE A 525 32.36 1.23 -9.63
C ILE A 525 33.30 0.53 -8.65
N HIS A 526 34.61 0.59 -8.86
CA HIS A 526 35.57 -0.01 -7.93
C HIS A 526 35.45 0.59 -6.52
N THR A 527 35.27 1.91 -6.42
CA THR A 527 35.08 2.60 -5.13
C THR A 527 33.75 2.22 -4.47
N LEU A 528 32.68 2.17 -5.27
CA LEU A 528 31.33 1.81 -4.78
C LEU A 528 31.30 0.36 -4.26
N VAL A 529 31.89 -0.59 -4.99
CA VAL A 529 31.97 -2.01 -4.59
C VAL A 529 32.90 -2.18 -3.38
N ALA A 530 34.04 -1.49 -3.35
CA ALA A 530 35.00 -1.56 -2.24
C ALA A 530 34.46 -0.97 -0.92
N SER A 531 33.32 -0.28 -0.94
CA SER A 531 32.65 0.21 0.27
C SER A 531 32.22 -0.92 1.23
N GLY A 532 32.01 -2.14 0.70
CA GLY A 532 31.48 -3.28 1.45
C GLY A 532 29.98 -3.19 1.77
N ASP A 533 29.30 -2.09 1.43
CA ASP A 533 27.87 -1.89 1.66
C ASP A 533 27.05 -2.65 0.60
N LEU A 534 26.41 -3.74 1.02
CA LEU A 534 25.64 -4.61 0.12
C LEU A 534 24.46 -3.90 -0.54
N ARG A 535 23.91 -2.83 0.07
CA ARG A 535 22.82 -2.05 -0.52
C ARG A 535 23.28 -1.31 -1.78
N ILE A 536 24.50 -0.75 -1.72
CA ILE A 536 25.13 -0.12 -2.88
C ILE A 536 25.32 -1.16 -3.98
N VAL A 537 25.83 -2.35 -3.65
CA VAL A 537 26.05 -3.40 -4.65
C VAL A 537 24.74 -3.91 -5.26
N MET A 538 23.67 -4.05 -4.48
CA MET A 538 22.35 -4.39 -5.00
C MET A 538 21.80 -3.32 -5.94
N ALA A 539 21.90 -2.04 -5.57
CA ALA A 539 21.49 -0.95 -6.45
C ALA A 539 22.36 -0.89 -7.72
N LEU A 540 23.64 -1.29 -7.66
CA LEU A 540 24.49 -1.47 -8.84
C LEU A 540 24.02 -2.63 -9.73
N LEU A 541 23.56 -3.75 -9.16
CA LEU A 541 22.98 -4.85 -9.94
C LEU A 541 21.70 -4.41 -10.67
N ASP A 542 20.86 -3.59 -10.03
CA ASP A 542 19.70 -2.97 -10.66
C ASP A 542 20.10 -2.01 -11.80
N CYS A 543 21.14 -1.19 -11.58
CA CYS A 543 21.73 -0.33 -12.60
C CYS A 543 22.31 -1.14 -13.78
N GLU A 544 22.98 -2.28 -13.53
CA GLU A 544 23.48 -3.17 -14.59
C GLU A 544 22.31 -3.73 -15.40
N ALA A 545 21.23 -4.20 -14.76
CA ALA A 545 20.04 -4.67 -15.48
C ALA A 545 19.38 -3.55 -16.32
N ALA A 546 19.46 -2.31 -15.84
CA ALA A 546 18.91 -1.15 -16.51
C ALA A 546 19.73 -0.68 -17.72
N THR A 547 20.96 -1.17 -17.93
CA THR A 547 21.76 -0.86 -19.13
C THR A 547 21.07 -1.25 -20.45
N SER A 548 20.07 -2.13 -20.39
CA SER A 548 19.24 -2.52 -21.53
C SER A 548 18.31 -1.42 -22.05
N TRP A 549 17.98 -0.42 -21.23
CA TRP A 549 17.03 0.65 -21.58
C TRP A 549 17.46 2.06 -21.18
N VAL A 550 18.41 2.21 -20.25
CA VAL A 550 18.92 3.52 -19.82
C VAL A 550 20.16 3.92 -20.64
N PRO A 551 20.25 5.16 -21.14
CA PRO A 551 21.44 5.64 -21.82
C PRO A 551 22.71 5.54 -20.95
N PRO A 552 23.87 5.13 -21.51
CA PRO A 552 25.11 4.99 -20.74
C PRO A 552 25.55 6.26 -20.02
N GLN A 553 25.33 7.44 -20.61
CA GLN A 553 25.69 8.72 -19.99
C GLN A 553 24.86 9.00 -18.72
N THR A 554 23.57 8.70 -18.75
CA THR A 554 22.67 8.85 -17.59
C THR A 554 23.10 7.94 -16.44
N LEU A 555 23.39 6.66 -16.73
CA LEU A 555 23.91 5.74 -15.71
C LEU A 555 25.24 6.24 -15.16
N ARG A 556 26.16 6.68 -16.01
CA ARG A 556 27.46 7.21 -15.57
C ARG A 556 27.30 8.36 -14.58
N ARG A 557 26.41 9.33 -14.85
CA ARG A 557 26.11 10.45 -13.94
C ARG A 557 25.64 9.97 -12.57
N LEU A 558 24.69 9.02 -12.52
CA LEU A 558 24.20 8.47 -11.25
C LEU A 558 25.32 7.77 -10.46
N LEU A 559 26.15 6.99 -11.15
CA LEU A 559 27.28 6.27 -10.52
C LEU A 559 28.32 7.24 -9.97
N ASP A 560 28.68 8.26 -10.75
CA ASP A 560 29.65 9.28 -10.35
C ASP A 560 29.09 10.10 -9.16
N SER A 561 27.82 10.52 -9.20
CA SER A 561 27.14 11.21 -8.08
C SER A 561 27.03 10.35 -6.82
N ALA A 562 26.72 9.06 -6.96
CA ALA A 562 26.68 8.14 -5.82
C ALA A 562 28.05 8.01 -5.15
N ALA A 563 29.14 7.96 -5.93
CA ALA A 563 30.47 7.87 -5.36
C ALA A 563 30.95 9.17 -4.73
N VAL A 564 30.51 10.34 -5.21
CA VAL A 564 30.71 11.61 -4.51
C VAL A 564 30.06 11.56 -3.13
N GLN A 565 28.81 11.08 -3.02
CA GLN A 565 28.13 10.92 -1.72
C GLN A 565 28.86 9.92 -0.81
N LEU A 566 29.31 8.78 -1.36
CA LEU A 566 30.08 7.78 -0.61
C LEU A 566 31.41 8.36 -0.10
N THR A 567 32.13 9.13 -0.91
CA THR A 567 33.39 9.77 -0.54
C THR A 567 33.19 10.83 0.55
N ALA A 568 32.04 11.50 0.55
CA ALA A 568 31.61 12.40 1.62
C ALA A 568 31.08 11.68 2.88
N LEU A 569 31.25 10.35 2.97
CA LEU A 569 30.78 9.49 4.06
C LEU A 569 29.25 9.46 4.22
N ARG A 570 28.49 9.79 3.15
CA ARG A 570 27.02 9.77 3.12
C ARG A 570 26.52 8.54 2.36
N ARG A 571 26.69 7.36 2.95
CA ARG A 571 26.36 6.06 2.32
C ARG A 571 24.89 5.98 1.89
N ASP A 572 23.97 6.46 2.72
CA ASP A 572 22.53 6.40 2.41
C ASP A 572 22.15 7.27 1.21
N ASN A 573 22.80 8.43 1.08
CA ASN A 573 22.60 9.29 -0.09
C ASN A 573 23.13 8.61 -1.35
N ALA A 574 24.25 7.87 -1.26
CA ALA A 574 24.78 7.08 -2.38
C ALA A 574 23.77 6.00 -2.83
N VAL A 575 23.17 5.27 -1.87
CA VAL A 575 22.13 4.27 -2.15
C VAL A 575 20.92 4.93 -2.83
N LEU A 576 20.39 6.01 -2.27
CA LEU A 576 19.22 6.71 -2.82
C LEU A 576 19.44 7.25 -4.24
N VAL A 577 20.66 7.69 -4.54
CA VAL A 577 21.05 8.10 -5.90
C VAL A 577 20.94 6.91 -6.86
N LEU A 578 21.54 5.76 -6.51
CA LEU A 578 21.51 4.55 -7.36
C LEU A 578 20.09 3.98 -7.50
N GLU A 579 19.31 3.96 -6.42
CA GLU A 579 17.91 3.52 -6.41
C GLU A 579 16.98 4.40 -7.26
N SER A 580 17.44 5.56 -7.75
CA SER A 580 16.69 6.39 -8.69
C SER A 580 16.25 5.60 -9.93
N VAL A 581 17.06 4.65 -10.40
CA VAL A 581 16.73 3.79 -11.54
C VAL A 581 15.47 2.96 -11.26
N THR A 582 15.48 2.22 -10.15
CA THR A 582 14.37 1.37 -9.73
C THR A 582 13.15 2.22 -9.36
N PHE A 583 13.34 3.34 -8.66
CA PHE A 583 12.28 4.29 -8.32
C PHE A 583 11.56 4.81 -9.57
N VAL A 584 12.29 5.39 -10.54
CA VAL A 584 11.67 5.97 -11.74
C VAL A 584 10.92 4.88 -12.52
N ARG A 585 11.52 3.70 -12.68
CA ARG A 585 10.89 2.57 -13.36
C ARG A 585 9.59 2.15 -12.69
N MET A 586 9.59 2.00 -11.36
CA MET A 586 8.42 1.57 -10.60
C MET A 586 7.31 2.61 -10.63
N GLU A 587 7.63 3.90 -10.44
CA GLU A 587 6.63 4.97 -10.48
C GLU A 587 5.99 5.13 -11.86
N CYS A 588 6.78 5.03 -12.94
CA CYS A 588 6.24 5.04 -14.29
C CYS A 588 5.41 3.79 -14.62
N ALA A 589 5.65 2.66 -13.95
CA ALA A 589 4.89 1.44 -14.15
C ALA A 589 3.55 1.39 -13.36
N ARG A 590 3.34 2.27 -12.37
CA ARG A 590 2.12 2.28 -11.54
C ARG A 590 0.85 2.54 -12.36
N LEU A 591 0.94 3.48 -13.30
CA LEU A 591 -0.14 3.80 -14.23
C LEU A 591 0.37 3.58 -15.66
N PRO A 592 -0.40 2.93 -16.55
CA PRO A 592 0.01 2.64 -17.93
C PRO A 592 -0.04 3.86 -18.85
N VAL A 593 0.25 5.04 -18.32
CA VAL A 593 0.20 6.33 -19.02
C VAL A 593 1.59 6.88 -19.31
N TYR A 594 2.64 6.19 -18.86
CA TYR A 594 4.02 6.49 -19.18
C TYR A 594 4.56 5.51 -20.22
N ALA A 595 5.31 6.02 -21.19
CA ALA A 595 6.13 5.21 -22.08
C ALA A 595 7.53 5.01 -21.48
N LEU A 596 8.29 4.05 -22.03
CA LEU A 596 9.69 3.84 -21.64
C LEU A 596 10.54 5.11 -21.83
N ASP A 597 10.29 5.85 -22.91
CA ASP A 597 10.97 7.12 -23.18
C ASP A 597 10.70 8.18 -22.09
N ASP A 598 9.51 8.17 -21.47
CA ASP A 598 9.21 9.07 -20.36
C ASP A 598 10.05 8.70 -19.13
N ALA A 599 10.15 7.40 -18.80
CA ALA A 599 10.99 6.91 -17.71
C ALA A 599 12.48 7.25 -17.94
N VAL A 600 12.98 7.07 -19.16
CA VAL A 600 14.34 7.48 -19.53
C VAL A 600 14.53 8.99 -19.35
N SER A 601 13.59 9.81 -19.83
CA SER A 601 13.67 11.27 -19.73
C SER A 601 13.64 11.75 -18.28
N TYR A 602 12.83 11.16 -17.41
CA TYR A 602 12.77 11.53 -16.00
C TYR A 602 14.02 11.09 -15.23
N LEU A 603 14.55 9.90 -15.54
CA LEU A 603 15.79 9.43 -14.95
C LEU A 603 16.99 10.27 -15.39
N ASP A 604 17.06 10.67 -16.66
CA ASP A 604 18.12 11.55 -17.16
C ASP A 604 18.05 12.94 -16.54
N ALA A 605 16.85 13.52 -16.43
CA ALA A 605 16.64 14.78 -15.73
C ALA A 605 17.13 14.72 -14.28
N LEU A 606 16.75 13.66 -13.54
CA LEU A 606 17.17 13.47 -12.16
C LEU A 606 18.69 13.24 -12.03
N ALA A 607 19.28 12.45 -12.93
CA ALA A 607 20.72 12.21 -12.95
C ALA A 607 21.51 13.49 -13.18
N HIS A 608 21.03 14.36 -14.07
CA HIS A 608 21.63 15.67 -14.31
C HIS A 608 21.49 16.59 -13.10
N ASP A 609 20.29 16.68 -12.52
CA ASP A 609 20.05 17.52 -11.35
C ASP A 609 20.91 17.06 -10.14
N LEU A 610 21.12 15.75 -9.98
CA LEU A 610 22.02 15.18 -8.96
C LEU A 610 23.50 15.44 -9.24
N GLU A 611 23.94 15.39 -10.50
CA GLU A 611 25.30 15.78 -10.92
C GLU A 611 25.56 17.26 -10.62
N ASP A 612 24.55 18.12 -10.83
CA ASP A 612 24.61 19.57 -10.59
C ASP A 612 24.46 19.96 -9.11
N GLY A 613 24.28 18.98 -8.21
CA GLY A 613 24.33 19.18 -6.77
C GLY A 613 22.98 19.21 -6.04
N LEU A 614 21.92 18.59 -6.60
CA LEU A 614 20.65 18.43 -5.90
C LEU A 614 20.84 17.68 -4.58
N PHE A 615 20.33 18.24 -3.49
CA PHE A 615 20.34 17.59 -2.18
C PHE A 615 19.48 16.32 -2.22
N VAL A 616 20.06 15.16 -1.85
CA VAL A 616 19.35 13.88 -1.89
C VAL A 616 18.19 13.85 -0.88
N GLU A 617 18.29 14.60 0.21
CA GLU A 617 17.24 14.79 1.20
C GLU A 617 15.99 15.44 0.60
N ALA A 618 16.16 16.33 -0.39
CA ALA A 618 15.06 16.94 -1.12
C ALA A 618 14.21 15.89 -1.83
N MET A 619 14.84 14.85 -2.38
CA MET A 619 14.12 13.76 -3.05
C MET A 619 13.18 13.05 -2.09
N VAL A 620 13.59 12.86 -0.83
CA VAL A 620 12.77 12.21 0.20
C VAL A 620 11.54 13.06 0.53
N SER A 621 11.73 14.36 0.77
CA SER A 621 10.63 15.29 1.07
C SER A 621 9.62 15.36 -0.07
N VAL A 622 10.10 15.49 -1.32
CA VAL A 622 9.23 15.55 -2.51
C VAL A 622 8.50 14.23 -2.76
N ARG A 623 9.17 13.08 -2.62
CA ARG A 623 8.54 11.75 -2.78
C ARG A 623 7.35 11.54 -1.83
N SER A 624 7.44 12.06 -0.61
CA SER A 624 6.37 11.94 0.38
C SER A 624 5.13 12.81 0.11
N LEU A 625 5.13 13.64 -0.94
CA LEU A 625 3.92 14.35 -1.39
C LEU A 625 2.97 13.46 -2.21
N GLU A 626 3.36 12.23 -2.54
CA GLU A 626 2.54 11.28 -3.32
C GLU A 626 2.09 11.84 -4.68
N LEU A 627 2.91 12.71 -5.27
CA LEU A 627 2.67 13.31 -6.58
C LEU A 627 3.03 12.36 -7.72
N PRO A 628 2.44 12.54 -8.92
CA PRO A 628 2.95 11.90 -10.14
C PRO A 628 4.44 12.21 -10.33
N ILE A 629 5.20 11.23 -10.82
CA ILE A 629 6.66 11.34 -10.94
C ILE A 629 7.11 12.57 -11.72
N ALA A 630 6.39 12.92 -12.80
CA ALA A 630 6.68 14.11 -13.61
C ALA A 630 6.69 15.40 -12.76
N SER A 631 5.70 15.56 -11.88
CA SER A 631 5.59 16.72 -10.99
C SER A 631 6.63 16.69 -9.89
N GLY A 632 6.95 15.51 -9.36
CA GLY A 632 8.03 15.32 -8.40
C GLY A 632 9.38 15.78 -8.95
N ILE A 633 9.73 15.38 -10.19
CA ILE A 633 10.98 15.79 -10.85
C ILE A 633 11.03 17.31 -11.05
N LEU A 634 9.91 17.97 -11.40
CA LEU A 634 9.86 19.43 -11.52
C LEU A 634 10.14 20.15 -10.20
N ILE A 635 9.60 19.66 -9.08
CA ILE A 635 9.89 20.22 -7.75
C ILE A 635 11.35 19.96 -7.37
N MET A 636 11.89 18.78 -7.64
CA MET A 636 13.31 18.45 -7.37
C MET A 636 14.25 19.39 -8.14
N ARG A 637 13.99 19.61 -9.42
CA ARG A 637 14.73 20.59 -10.23
C ARG A 637 14.64 22.01 -9.67
N GLN A 638 13.46 22.39 -9.19
CA GLN A 638 13.31 23.70 -8.57
C GLN A 638 14.06 23.81 -7.25
N ALA A 639 14.15 22.73 -6.47
CA ALA A 639 14.92 22.70 -5.24
C ALA A 639 16.44 22.84 -5.48
N LEU A 640 16.95 22.37 -6.62
CA LEU A 640 18.32 22.64 -7.05
C LEU A 640 18.55 24.15 -7.28
N ASN A 641 17.65 24.79 -8.04
CA ASN A 641 17.78 26.20 -8.41
C ASN A 641 17.47 27.17 -7.26
N ASN A 642 16.51 26.81 -6.40
CA ASN A 642 16.07 27.60 -5.26
C ASN A 642 15.73 26.67 -4.08
N PRO A 643 16.71 26.32 -3.23
CA PRO A 643 16.52 25.42 -2.10
C PRO A 643 15.44 25.86 -1.10
N SER A 644 15.06 27.15 -1.09
CA SER A 644 14.02 27.66 -0.19
C SER A 644 12.63 27.06 -0.47
N VAL A 645 12.41 26.45 -1.65
CA VAL A 645 11.15 25.75 -1.96
C VAL A 645 10.91 24.52 -1.08
N LEU A 646 11.96 23.94 -0.47
CA LEU A 646 11.86 22.74 0.36
C LEU A 646 11.20 22.98 1.71
N GLU A 647 11.40 24.14 2.33
CA GLU A 647 10.78 24.47 3.61
C GLU A 647 9.23 24.48 3.51
N PRO A 648 8.61 25.17 2.53
CA PRO A 648 7.18 25.07 2.28
C PRO A 648 6.69 23.65 1.95
N VAL A 649 7.49 22.85 1.21
CA VAL A 649 7.16 21.46 0.89
C VAL A 649 7.09 20.61 2.16
N ASP A 650 8.09 20.71 3.04
CA ASP A 650 8.15 19.97 4.29
C ASP A 650 7.04 20.39 5.26
N ALA A 651 6.81 21.70 5.39
CA ALA A 651 5.74 22.24 6.24
C ALA A 651 4.36 21.77 5.77
N PHE A 652 4.12 21.77 4.46
CA PHE A 652 2.88 21.27 3.88
C PHE A 652 2.68 19.78 4.14
N ARG A 653 3.71 18.96 3.87
CA ARG A 653 3.69 17.52 4.16
C ARG A 653 3.33 17.22 5.61
N GLN A 654 4.01 17.85 6.57
CA GLN A 654 3.75 17.65 8.00
C GLN A 654 2.32 18.05 8.38
N SER A 655 1.81 19.13 7.77
CA SER A 655 0.44 19.61 8.00
C SER A 655 -0.61 18.65 7.46
N VAL A 656 -0.40 18.06 6.27
CA VAL A 656 -1.28 17.02 5.71
C VAL A 656 -1.31 15.78 6.59
N ALA A 657 -0.14 15.27 7.00
CA ALA A 657 -0.05 14.09 7.86
C ALA A 657 -0.75 14.32 9.21
N SER A 658 -0.56 15.49 9.82
CA SER A 658 -1.23 15.86 11.07
C SER A 658 -2.74 15.99 10.89
N PHE A 659 -3.19 16.62 9.79
CA PHE A 659 -4.61 16.81 9.50
C PHE A 659 -5.36 15.49 9.25
N ARG A 660 -4.75 14.49 8.59
CA ARG A 660 -5.37 13.16 8.39
C ARG A 660 -5.77 12.50 9.72
N GLY A 661 -5.09 12.81 10.83
CA GLY A 661 -5.42 12.34 12.18
C GLY A 661 -6.60 13.05 12.87
N ILE A 662 -7.25 14.03 12.22
CA ILE A 662 -8.30 14.86 12.83
C ILE A 662 -9.53 14.05 13.28
N VAL A 663 -9.82 12.94 12.60
CA VAL A 663 -10.95 12.05 12.88
C VAL A 663 -10.80 11.37 14.25
N SER A 664 -9.56 11.11 14.69
CA SER A 664 -9.25 10.31 15.89
C SER A 664 -8.76 11.14 17.09
N GLY A 665 -8.41 12.42 16.92
CA GLY A 665 -7.76 13.21 17.99
C GLY A 665 -8.69 13.85 19.03
N GLY A 666 -8.11 14.55 20.02
CA GLY A 666 -8.82 15.35 21.05
C GLY A 666 -8.81 16.87 20.75
N ASP A 667 -9.05 17.74 21.74
CA ASP A 667 -9.23 19.20 21.54
C ASP A 667 -8.04 19.94 20.87
N ALA A 668 -6.83 19.37 20.94
CA ALA A 668 -5.64 19.89 20.24
C ALA A 668 -5.77 19.88 18.70
N THR A 669 -6.74 19.15 18.14
CA THR A 669 -6.94 19.05 16.68
C THR A 669 -7.63 20.27 16.04
N THR A 670 -8.10 21.22 16.85
CA THR A 670 -8.87 22.39 16.37
C THR A 670 -8.06 23.36 15.48
N ARG A 671 -6.73 23.34 15.57
CA ARG A 671 -5.85 24.22 14.76
C ARG A 671 -5.36 23.59 13.45
N LEU A 672 -5.47 22.28 13.31
CA LEU A 672 -4.92 21.52 12.17
C LEU A 672 -5.45 21.98 10.81
N PRO A 673 -6.76 22.26 10.61
CA PRO A 673 -7.25 22.69 9.31
C PRO A 673 -6.70 24.06 8.88
N GLN A 674 -6.51 24.98 9.85
CA GLN A 674 -5.93 26.29 9.57
C GLN A 674 -4.44 26.17 9.24
N GLN A 675 -3.70 25.35 9.99
CA GLN A 675 -2.28 25.08 9.71
C GLN A 675 -2.08 24.49 8.31
N LEU A 676 -2.94 23.55 7.90
CA LEU A 676 -2.93 22.98 6.56
C LEU A 676 -3.13 24.05 5.48
N ASN A 677 -4.10 24.94 5.69
CA ASN A 677 -4.40 26.05 4.80
C ASN A 677 -3.22 27.03 4.67
N ASP A 678 -2.60 27.41 5.77
CA ASP A 678 -1.46 28.35 5.79
C ASP A 678 -0.22 27.72 5.12
N ALA A 679 0.04 26.43 5.38
CA ALA A 679 1.13 25.69 4.76
C ALA A 679 0.93 25.55 3.24
N TYR A 680 -0.29 25.24 2.80
CA TYR A 680 -0.63 25.20 1.37
C TYR A 680 -0.48 26.57 0.70
N LEU A 681 -0.93 27.65 1.35
CA LEU A 681 -0.82 29.00 0.79
C LEU A 681 0.65 29.39 0.56
N THR A 682 1.51 29.05 1.52
CA THR A 682 2.96 29.28 1.44
C THR A 682 3.59 28.46 0.32
N LEU A 683 3.27 27.16 0.24
CA LEU A 683 3.74 26.29 -0.83
C LEU A 683 3.27 26.75 -2.21
N ARG A 684 1.99 27.12 -2.34
CA ARG A 684 1.43 27.64 -3.59
C ARG A 684 2.16 28.89 -4.05
N GLY A 685 2.47 29.82 -3.15
CA GLY A 685 3.26 31.02 -3.45
C GLY A 685 4.62 30.66 -4.06
N ALA A 686 5.36 29.77 -3.38
CA ALA A 686 6.67 29.31 -3.85
C ALA A 686 6.59 28.59 -5.20
N LEU A 687 5.57 27.76 -5.43
CA LEU A 687 5.37 27.07 -6.71
C LEU A 687 4.97 28.04 -7.84
N TYR A 688 4.20 29.09 -7.57
CA TYR A 688 3.84 30.10 -8.57
C TYR A 688 5.04 30.95 -8.98
N GLU A 689 5.87 31.37 -8.02
CA GLU A 689 7.14 32.06 -8.30
C GLU A 689 8.10 31.19 -9.14
N ALA A 690 8.04 29.88 -8.95
CA ALA A 690 8.79 28.89 -9.73
C ALA A 690 8.18 28.56 -11.12
N GLY A 691 7.03 29.13 -11.48
CA GLY A 691 6.32 28.78 -12.71
C GLY A 691 5.67 27.38 -12.70
N LEU A 692 5.54 26.74 -11.54
CA LEU A 692 4.96 25.41 -11.34
C LEU A 692 3.48 25.47 -10.94
N ALA A 693 2.71 26.37 -11.57
CA ALA A 693 1.30 26.56 -11.24
C ALA A 693 0.45 25.29 -11.41
N ASN A 694 0.75 24.47 -12.43
CA ASN A 694 0.05 23.21 -12.65
C ASN A 694 0.26 22.21 -11.50
N VAL A 695 1.46 22.19 -10.89
CA VAL A 695 1.76 21.32 -9.74
C VAL A 695 0.99 21.78 -8.50
N ALA A 696 0.87 23.09 -8.30
CA ALA A 696 0.05 23.63 -7.21
C ALA A 696 -1.43 23.26 -7.38
N GLU A 697 -1.97 23.27 -8.60
CA GLU A 697 -3.34 22.83 -8.88
C GLU A 697 -3.54 21.32 -8.69
N GLN A 698 -2.53 20.48 -8.97
CA GLN A 698 -2.57 19.05 -8.62
C GLN A 698 -2.67 18.85 -7.10
N ILE A 699 -1.82 19.55 -6.33
CA ILE A 699 -1.85 19.52 -4.87
C ILE A 699 -3.19 20.02 -4.34
N ARG A 700 -3.77 21.07 -4.96
CA ARG A 700 -5.09 21.59 -4.65
C ARG A 700 -6.16 20.50 -4.78
N GLY A 701 -6.11 19.71 -5.86
CA GLY A 701 -7.03 18.60 -6.10
C GLY A 701 -6.95 17.53 -5.01
N SER A 702 -5.74 17.10 -4.64
CA SER A 702 -5.56 16.11 -3.56
C SER A 702 -6.01 16.63 -2.18
N LEU A 703 -5.90 17.94 -1.93
CA LEU A 703 -6.42 18.56 -0.71
C LEU A 703 -7.95 18.56 -0.64
N VAL A 704 -8.63 18.82 -1.76
CA VAL A 704 -10.10 18.77 -1.86
C VAL A 704 -10.62 17.39 -1.42
N GLU A 705 -9.98 16.33 -1.87
CA GLU A 705 -10.32 14.95 -1.49
C GLU A 705 -9.93 14.62 -0.04
N THR A 706 -8.80 15.16 0.43
CA THR A 706 -8.38 15.01 1.83
C THR A 706 -9.40 15.66 2.79
N TYR A 707 -9.93 16.83 2.42
CA TYR A 707 -11.02 17.48 3.16
C TYR A 707 -12.31 16.66 3.13
N ASP A 708 -12.73 16.21 1.94
CA ASP A 708 -13.95 15.41 1.77
C ASP A 708 -13.92 14.12 2.60
N ALA A 709 -12.82 13.35 2.50
CA ALA A 709 -12.64 12.11 3.24
C ALA A 709 -12.63 12.33 4.77
N SER A 710 -11.93 13.37 5.24
CA SER A 710 -11.88 13.69 6.67
C SER A 710 -13.25 14.11 7.21
N LEU A 711 -14.01 14.88 6.43
CA LEU A 711 -15.36 15.29 6.78
C LEU A 711 -16.34 14.11 6.80
N LYS A 712 -16.25 13.19 5.84
CA LYS A 712 -17.04 11.94 5.84
C LYS A 712 -16.73 11.09 7.08
N GLY A 713 -15.46 10.97 7.46
CA GLY A 713 -15.05 10.26 8.67
C GLY A 713 -15.61 10.90 9.95
N LEU A 714 -15.50 12.23 10.08
CA LEU A 714 -16.06 12.97 11.22
C LEU A 714 -17.61 12.88 11.27
N LEU A 715 -18.27 12.95 10.11
CA LEU A 715 -19.72 12.83 10.03
C LEU A 715 -20.19 11.42 10.37
N GLY A 716 -19.48 10.38 9.90
CA GLY A 716 -19.76 8.99 10.24
C GLY A 716 -19.76 8.76 11.75
N ARG A 717 -18.72 9.23 12.45
CA ARG A 717 -18.67 9.15 13.93
C ARG A 717 -19.78 9.95 14.62
N ALA A 718 -20.08 11.15 14.11
CA ALA A 718 -21.16 11.97 14.67
C ALA A 718 -22.54 11.31 14.54
N VAL A 719 -22.80 10.61 13.43
CA VAL A 719 -24.09 9.96 13.14
C VAL A 719 -24.20 8.58 13.78
N GLU A 720 -23.16 7.74 13.65
CA GLU A 720 -23.19 6.35 14.10
C GLU A 720 -22.91 6.21 15.60
N GLU A 721 -21.99 7.01 16.15
CA GLU A 721 -21.59 6.94 17.57
C GLU A 721 -22.27 8.01 18.44
N GLY A 722 -22.99 8.96 17.83
CA GLY A 722 -23.61 10.09 18.54
C GLY A 722 -22.59 11.09 19.11
N ASP A 723 -21.37 11.14 18.59
CA ASP A 723 -20.30 11.98 19.13
C ASP A 723 -20.48 13.47 18.75
N ALA A 724 -21.00 14.25 19.70
CA ALA A 724 -21.15 15.69 19.58
C ALA A 724 -19.81 16.46 19.48
N SER A 725 -18.68 15.86 19.86
CA SER A 725 -17.35 16.45 19.61
C SER A 725 -16.98 16.35 18.14
N SER A 726 -17.17 15.18 17.52
CA SER A 726 -16.96 14.96 16.08
C SER A 726 -17.86 15.85 15.22
N TYR A 727 -19.13 16.05 15.59
CA TYR A 727 -20.01 16.99 14.87
C TYR A 727 -19.51 18.44 14.90
N ARG A 728 -19.00 18.91 16.05
CA ARG A 728 -18.42 20.26 16.16
C ARG A 728 -17.17 20.41 15.29
N ARG A 729 -16.30 19.39 15.26
CA ARG A 729 -15.12 19.37 14.39
C ARG A 729 -15.50 19.32 12.92
N TYR A 730 -16.53 18.56 12.56
CA TYR A 730 -17.07 18.50 11.20
C TYR A 730 -17.47 19.90 10.69
N LEU A 731 -18.22 20.68 11.48
CA LEU A 731 -18.59 22.06 11.13
C LEU A 731 -17.36 22.99 11.00
N MET A 732 -16.39 22.86 11.91
CA MET A 732 -15.15 23.63 11.90
C MET A 732 -14.29 23.33 10.67
N VAL A 733 -14.12 22.05 10.31
CA VAL A 733 -13.35 21.64 9.14
C VAL A 733 -14.01 22.15 7.85
N MET A 734 -15.34 22.12 7.74
CA MET A 734 -16.05 22.75 6.62
C MET A 734 -15.79 24.26 6.55
N GLN A 735 -15.74 24.95 7.69
CA GLN A 735 -15.43 26.38 7.72
C GLN A 735 -14.01 26.65 7.19
N SER A 736 -13.02 25.84 7.59
CA SER A 736 -11.66 25.93 7.07
C SER A 736 -11.58 25.55 5.59
N TRP A 737 -12.37 24.60 5.11
CA TRP A 737 -12.46 24.28 3.68
C TRP A 737 -13.02 25.47 2.88
N ILE A 738 -14.03 26.18 3.37
CA ILE A 738 -14.49 27.42 2.73
C ILE A 738 -13.35 28.47 2.71
N GLY A 739 -12.58 28.57 3.80
CA GLY A 739 -11.38 29.41 3.86
C GLY A 739 -10.36 29.07 2.78
N PHE A 740 -10.09 27.78 2.59
CA PHE A 740 -9.25 27.26 1.51
C PHE A 740 -9.78 27.61 0.12
N LEU A 741 -11.08 27.42 -0.13
CA LEU A 741 -11.68 27.75 -1.43
C LEU A 741 -11.68 29.25 -1.71
N SER A 742 -11.65 30.07 -0.66
CA SER A 742 -11.52 31.52 -0.74
C SER A 742 -10.10 32.00 -1.04
N MET A 743 -9.11 31.10 -1.11
CA MET A 743 -7.74 31.46 -1.45
C MET A 743 -7.58 31.72 -2.95
N GLY A 744 -7.56 32.99 -3.36
CA GLY A 744 -7.35 33.41 -4.74
C GLY A 744 -8.37 34.44 -5.20
N SER A 745 -8.40 34.73 -6.50
CA SER A 745 -9.41 35.63 -7.08
C SER A 745 -10.72 34.88 -7.28
N LEU A 746 -11.75 35.23 -6.50
CA LEU A 746 -13.12 34.74 -6.68
C LEU A 746 -13.95 35.73 -7.50
N SER A 747 -14.97 35.24 -8.20
CA SER A 747 -16.02 36.11 -8.75
C SER A 747 -16.85 36.72 -7.61
N GLU A 748 -17.48 37.88 -7.86
CA GLU A 748 -18.40 38.49 -6.88
C GLU A 748 -19.53 37.55 -6.48
N ARG A 749 -20.00 36.75 -7.46
CA ARG A 749 -20.99 35.69 -7.28
C ARG A 749 -20.52 34.64 -6.27
N ASP A 750 -19.36 34.03 -6.51
CA ASP A 750 -18.86 32.93 -5.68
C ASP A 750 -18.48 33.41 -4.28
N ALA A 751 -17.91 34.61 -4.17
CA ALA A 751 -17.61 35.23 -2.89
C ALA A 751 -18.88 35.45 -2.04
N ALA A 752 -19.97 35.93 -2.63
CA ALA A 752 -21.24 36.12 -1.95
C ALA A 752 -21.84 34.79 -1.46
N VAL A 753 -21.75 33.72 -2.28
CA VAL A 753 -22.25 32.39 -1.92
C VAL A 753 -21.44 31.76 -0.78
N LEU A 754 -20.10 31.77 -0.88
CA LEU A 754 -19.24 31.22 0.18
C LEU A 754 -19.40 31.99 1.50
N GLN A 755 -19.59 33.31 1.45
CA GLN A 755 -19.92 34.11 2.62
C GLN A 755 -21.26 33.68 3.25
N ARG A 756 -22.27 33.39 2.42
CA ARG A 756 -23.56 32.88 2.90
C ARG A 756 -23.41 31.52 3.58
N PHE A 757 -22.63 30.61 3.00
CA PHE A 757 -22.32 29.31 3.60
C PHE A 757 -21.66 29.43 4.97
N GLN A 758 -20.74 30.39 5.15
CA GLN A 758 -20.15 30.68 6.47
C GLN A 758 -21.16 31.22 7.50
N ILE A 759 -22.20 31.95 7.07
CA ILE A 759 -23.27 32.39 7.97
C ILE A 759 -24.08 31.17 8.45
N TRP A 760 -24.41 30.26 7.54
CA TRP A 760 -25.17 29.05 7.84
C TRP A 760 -24.41 28.08 8.74
N LEU A 761 -23.10 27.87 8.52
CA LEU A 761 -22.25 27.06 9.40
C LEU A 761 -22.27 27.57 10.85
N ARG A 762 -22.15 28.88 11.06
CA ARG A 762 -22.21 29.50 12.40
C ARG A 762 -23.56 29.30 13.09
N GLN A 763 -24.65 29.27 12.33
CA GLN A 763 -25.98 28.97 12.87
C GLN A 763 -26.06 27.51 13.36
N TRP A 764 -25.55 26.54 12.59
CA TRP A 764 -25.56 25.12 13.01
C TRP A 764 -24.65 24.85 14.22
N THR A 765 -23.60 25.64 14.46
CA THR A 765 -22.71 25.45 15.61
C THR A 765 -23.42 25.60 16.97
N GLY A 766 -24.49 26.40 17.03
CA GLY A 766 -25.25 26.65 18.26
C GLY A 766 -26.51 25.78 18.43
N GLU A 767 -26.77 24.86 17.50
CA GLU A 767 -27.99 24.06 17.45
C GLU A 767 -27.72 22.57 17.75
N ALA A 768 -28.79 21.82 18.02
CA ALA A 768 -28.71 20.37 18.15
C ALA A 768 -28.33 19.71 16.81
N ILE A 769 -27.74 18.51 16.89
CA ILE A 769 -27.39 17.70 15.72
C ILE A 769 -28.68 17.37 14.94
N PRO A 770 -28.74 17.60 13.62
CA PRO A 770 -29.89 17.23 12.80
C PRO A 770 -30.25 15.75 12.92
N GLU A 771 -31.55 15.44 12.93
CA GLU A 771 -32.05 14.06 12.98
C GLU A 771 -31.80 13.27 11.68
N SER A 772 -31.56 13.97 10.57
CA SER A 772 -31.24 13.37 9.26
C SER A 772 -30.17 14.18 8.52
N PHE A 773 -29.26 13.45 7.89
CA PHE A 773 -28.21 13.96 7.00
C PHE A 773 -28.42 13.55 5.55
N GLU A 774 -29.63 13.14 5.19
CA GLU A 774 -29.97 12.83 3.79
C GLU A 774 -29.80 14.07 2.90
N ILE A 775 -29.38 13.83 1.65
CA ILE A 775 -29.22 14.86 0.62
C ILE A 775 -30.22 14.55 -0.50
N GLN A 776 -31.07 15.52 -0.83
CA GLN A 776 -32.00 15.41 -1.96
C GLN A 776 -31.46 16.14 -3.20
N GLY A 777 -30.85 15.42 -4.14
CA GLY A 777 -30.70 15.83 -5.56
C GLY A 777 -30.23 17.26 -5.86
N ARG A 778 -29.31 17.84 -5.07
CA ARG A 778 -28.87 19.24 -5.23
C ARG A 778 -27.63 19.37 -6.10
N ASN A 779 -27.65 20.34 -7.00
CA ASN A 779 -26.55 20.70 -7.88
C ASN A 779 -26.00 22.07 -7.49
N TRP A 780 -24.68 22.15 -7.30
CA TRP A 780 -24.03 23.38 -6.82
C TRP A 780 -24.33 24.62 -7.66
N ARG A 781 -24.42 24.52 -8.98
CA ARG A 781 -24.59 25.70 -9.84
C ARG A 781 -25.96 26.33 -9.67
N PHE A 782 -27.02 25.52 -9.72
CA PHE A 782 -28.40 25.99 -9.51
C PHE A 782 -28.58 26.61 -8.12
N GLU A 783 -27.98 25.98 -7.10
CA GLU A 783 -28.03 26.49 -5.73
C GLU A 783 -27.28 27.82 -5.60
N PHE A 784 -26.09 27.94 -6.20
CA PHE A 784 -25.32 29.18 -6.19
C PHE A 784 -26.06 30.32 -6.91
N ASP A 785 -26.67 30.04 -8.07
CA ASP A 785 -27.48 31.01 -8.82
C ASP A 785 -28.72 31.45 -8.02
N ALA A 786 -29.42 30.50 -7.40
CA ALA A 786 -30.58 30.80 -6.55
C ALA A 786 -30.19 31.71 -5.37
N ILE A 787 -29.02 31.48 -4.76
CA ILE A 787 -28.51 32.31 -3.66
C ILE A 787 -28.22 33.75 -4.10
N VAL A 788 -27.67 33.93 -5.30
CA VAL A 788 -27.30 35.25 -5.81
C VAL A 788 -28.54 36.06 -6.25
N VAL A 789 -29.51 35.41 -6.89
CA VAL A 789 -30.76 36.05 -7.35
C VAL A 789 -31.68 36.40 -6.18
N SER A 790 -31.62 35.63 -5.09
CA SER A 790 -32.39 35.88 -3.88
C SER A 790 -31.80 37.05 -3.08
N CYS A 791 -32.13 38.30 -3.43
CA CYS A 791 -31.70 39.50 -2.68
C CYS A 791 -32.24 39.60 -1.23
N GLY A 792 -32.79 38.52 -0.65
CA GLY A 792 -33.37 38.43 0.70
C GLY A 792 -32.77 37.32 1.58
N THR A 793 -33.29 37.14 2.80
CA THR A 793 -32.90 36.06 3.74
C THR A 793 -33.40 34.70 3.25
N GLN A 794 -32.71 34.11 2.28
CA GLN A 794 -32.92 32.73 1.88
C GLN A 794 -32.73 31.81 3.10
N GLN A 795 -33.66 30.86 3.28
CA GLN A 795 -33.65 29.93 4.38
C GLN A 795 -32.43 29.00 4.27
N ARG A 796 -31.75 28.76 5.40
CA ARG A 796 -30.65 27.79 5.49
C ARG A 796 -31.18 26.39 5.12
N TYR A 797 -30.31 25.56 4.54
CA TYR A 797 -30.61 24.14 4.32
C TYR A 797 -30.95 23.41 5.63
N GLU A 798 -31.59 22.26 5.47
CA GLU A 798 -32.07 21.39 6.53
C GLU A 798 -30.92 20.78 7.36
N ASN A 799 -29.81 20.43 6.72
CA ASN A 799 -28.64 19.85 7.37
C ASN A 799 -27.34 20.33 6.69
N PRO A 800 -26.20 20.29 7.41
CA PRO A 800 -24.94 20.78 6.88
C PRO A 800 -24.24 19.81 5.90
N HIS A 801 -24.70 18.56 5.79
CA HIS A 801 -24.15 17.61 4.80
C HIS A 801 -24.53 17.98 3.36
N VAL A 802 -25.66 18.65 3.16
CA VAL A 802 -25.97 19.31 1.88
C VAL A 802 -24.85 20.28 1.50
N LEU A 803 -24.44 21.14 2.43
CA LEU A 803 -23.40 22.14 2.17
C LEU A 803 -22.05 21.48 1.86
N HIS A 804 -21.65 20.46 2.63
CA HIS A 804 -20.45 19.66 2.35
C HIS A 804 -20.46 19.15 0.91
N ASN A 805 -21.54 18.49 0.47
CA ASN A 805 -21.64 17.99 -0.89
C ASN A 805 -21.59 19.11 -1.95
N LEU A 806 -22.24 20.26 -1.73
CA LEU A 806 -22.15 21.40 -2.63
C LEU A 806 -20.72 21.97 -2.72
N LEU A 807 -20.01 22.03 -1.58
CA LEU A 807 -18.61 22.45 -1.53
C LEU A 807 -17.71 21.48 -2.29
N HIS A 808 -17.90 20.17 -2.13
CA HIS A 808 -17.13 19.16 -2.87
C HIS A 808 -17.36 19.29 -4.38
N GLN A 809 -18.62 19.34 -4.82
CA GLN A 809 -18.97 19.52 -6.23
C GLN A 809 -18.40 20.81 -6.83
N TYR A 810 -18.51 21.93 -6.13
CA TYR A 810 -17.95 23.22 -6.55
C TYR A 810 -16.42 23.17 -6.60
N SER A 811 -15.78 22.58 -5.58
CA SER A 811 -14.33 22.44 -5.51
C SER A 811 -13.79 21.68 -6.72
N LEU A 812 -14.39 20.53 -7.05
CA LEU A 812 -14.01 19.73 -8.20
C LEU A 812 -14.29 20.44 -9.53
N ALA A 813 -15.40 21.16 -9.64
CA ALA A 813 -15.74 21.91 -10.85
C ALA A 813 -14.74 23.04 -11.16
N GLY A 814 -14.13 23.62 -10.12
CA GLY A 814 -13.11 24.65 -10.21
C GLY A 814 -11.68 24.12 -10.45
N LEU A 815 -11.44 22.80 -10.37
CA LEU A 815 -10.12 22.24 -10.66
C LEU A 815 -9.82 22.32 -12.16
N ARG A 816 -8.61 22.78 -12.47
CA ARG A 816 -8.13 22.86 -13.86
C ARG A 816 -6.66 22.51 -13.94
N LEU A 817 -6.39 21.27 -14.34
CA LEU A 817 -5.05 20.85 -14.72
C LEU A 817 -4.75 21.28 -16.15
N ASP A 818 -3.56 21.84 -16.36
CA ASP A 818 -3.03 22.11 -17.69
C ASP A 818 -2.59 20.79 -18.33
N THR A 819 -3.33 20.36 -19.36
CA THR A 819 -3.12 19.09 -20.05
C THR A 819 -1.80 19.06 -20.80
N LEU A 820 -1.29 20.21 -21.26
CA LEU A 820 -0.03 20.29 -22.00
C LEU A 820 1.18 19.89 -21.13
N GLY A 821 1.06 20.02 -19.80
CA GLY A 821 2.07 19.62 -18.83
C GLY A 821 1.98 18.14 -18.39
N LEU A 822 1.03 17.36 -18.90
CA LEU A 822 0.82 15.95 -18.53
C LEU A 822 1.55 14.99 -19.49
N PRO A 823 1.72 13.70 -19.14
CA PRO A 823 2.33 12.72 -20.05
C PRO A 823 1.58 12.61 -21.39
N ARG A 824 2.30 12.33 -22.48
CA ARG A 824 1.74 12.32 -23.85
C ARG A 824 0.53 11.38 -24.01
N ARG A 825 0.55 10.22 -23.35
CA ARG A 825 -0.55 9.26 -23.38
C ARG A 825 -1.79 9.77 -22.63
N VAL A 826 -1.62 10.57 -21.57
CA VAL A 826 -2.73 11.27 -20.88
C VAL A 826 -3.31 12.35 -21.78
N GLN A 827 -2.45 13.15 -22.43
CA GLN A 827 -2.87 14.14 -23.42
C GLN A 827 -3.69 13.49 -24.55
N ALA A 828 -3.23 12.35 -25.07
CA ALA A 828 -3.95 11.60 -26.11
C ALA A 828 -5.30 11.06 -25.63
N LEU A 829 -5.40 10.59 -24.38
CA LEU A 829 -6.66 10.12 -23.79
C LEU A 829 -7.65 11.27 -23.58
N GLU A 830 -7.19 12.39 -23.04
CA GLU A 830 -8.02 13.59 -22.85
C GLU A 830 -8.50 14.13 -24.20
N HIS A 831 -7.59 14.31 -25.16
CA HIS A 831 -7.93 14.74 -26.53
C HIS A 831 -8.96 13.81 -27.16
N PHE A 832 -8.75 12.48 -27.07
CA PHE A 832 -9.72 11.51 -27.56
C PHE A 832 -11.07 11.63 -26.87
N CYS A 833 -11.11 11.80 -25.53
CA CYS A 833 -12.37 11.97 -24.80
C CYS A 833 -13.08 13.29 -25.15
N SER A 834 -12.31 14.32 -25.54
CA SER A 834 -12.79 15.62 -26.04
C SER A 834 -13.37 15.55 -27.45
N THR A 835 -12.98 14.55 -28.26
CA THR A 835 -13.66 14.30 -29.54
C THR A 835 -15.09 13.82 -29.31
N PHE A 836 -15.98 14.15 -30.25
CA PHE A 836 -17.40 13.83 -30.18
C PHE A 836 -18.10 14.38 -28.92
N SER A 837 -17.65 15.55 -28.44
CA SER A 837 -18.27 16.31 -27.35
C SER A 837 -18.35 17.81 -27.70
N SER A 838 -19.43 18.47 -27.29
CA SER A 838 -19.56 19.94 -27.41
C SER A 838 -18.95 20.68 -26.22
N ARG A 839 -18.55 19.93 -25.18
CA ARG A 839 -17.95 20.42 -23.93
C ARG A 839 -16.51 19.92 -23.83
N SER A 840 -15.63 20.72 -23.26
CA SER A 840 -14.22 20.36 -23.03
C SER A 840 -14.09 19.29 -21.95
N THR A 841 -13.46 18.17 -22.27
CA THR A 841 -13.03 17.18 -21.27
C THR A 841 -12.04 17.82 -20.32
N LYS A 842 -12.04 17.37 -19.07
CA LYS A 842 -11.09 17.82 -18.05
C LYS A 842 -10.41 16.63 -17.44
N VAL A 843 -9.10 16.75 -17.24
CA VAL A 843 -8.40 15.90 -16.26
C VAL A 843 -8.68 16.49 -14.89
N LEU A 844 -9.56 15.84 -14.13
CA LEU A 844 -9.94 16.31 -12.79
C LEU A 844 -8.84 16.05 -11.78
N ARG A 845 -8.23 14.85 -11.86
CA ARG A 845 -7.20 14.41 -10.93
C ARG A 845 -6.11 13.67 -11.67
N PHE A 846 -4.87 13.96 -11.29
CA PHE A 846 -3.71 13.20 -11.69
C PHE A 846 -2.78 13.08 -10.50
N GLU A 847 -2.79 11.90 -9.89
CA GLU A 847 -2.09 11.54 -8.67
C GLU A 847 -1.19 10.33 -8.96
N ARG A 848 -0.37 9.93 -7.97
CA ARG A 848 0.57 8.80 -8.12
C ARG A 848 -0.07 7.51 -8.63
N GLU A 849 -1.30 7.20 -8.19
CA GLU A 849 -2.01 5.95 -8.51
C GLU A 849 -3.40 6.17 -9.10
N LEU A 850 -3.72 7.41 -9.49
CA LEU A 850 -5.05 7.74 -9.98
C LEU A 850 -4.97 8.76 -11.11
N LEU A 851 -5.67 8.46 -12.20
CA LEU A 851 -6.01 9.42 -13.25
C LEU A 851 -7.53 9.49 -13.37
N GLU A 852 -8.10 10.68 -13.25
CA GLU A 852 -9.53 10.90 -13.47
C GLU A 852 -9.76 11.87 -14.64
N ILE A 853 -10.50 11.40 -15.64
CA ILE A 853 -10.90 12.17 -16.81
C ILE A 853 -12.42 12.33 -16.79
N GLN A 854 -12.90 13.56 -16.61
CA GLN A 854 -14.31 13.89 -16.72
C GLN A 854 -14.74 13.93 -18.18
N ILE A 855 -15.83 13.23 -18.47
CA ILE A 855 -16.48 13.19 -19.78
C ILE A 855 -17.73 14.08 -19.73
N PRO A 856 -17.72 15.24 -20.39
CA PRO A 856 -18.83 16.16 -20.30
C PRO A 856 -19.90 15.83 -21.36
N MET A 857 -20.78 14.87 -21.07
CA MET A 857 -21.95 14.61 -21.91
C MET A 857 -23.05 15.65 -21.63
N GLY A 858 -23.88 15.95 -22.65
CA GLY A 858 -24.75 17.13 -22.75
C GLY A 858 -25.70 17.44 -21.58
N THR A 859 -25.83 16.57 -20.58
CA THR A 859 -26.66 16.83 -19.40
C THR A 859 -26.21 16.10 -18.11
N HIS A 860 -25.17 15.23 -18.11
CA HIS A 860 -24.89 14.29 -17.00
C HIS A 860 -23.41 14.05 -16.66
N LYS A 861 -23.15 13.59 -15.42
CA LYS A 861 -21.82 13.24 -14.90
C LYS A 861 -21.38 11.90 -15.47
N ALA A 862 -20.29 11.91 -16.24
CA ALA A 862 -19.53 10.71 -16.54
C ALA A 862 -18.04 10.96 -16.32
N SER A 863 -17.33 9.99 -15.77
CA SER A 863 -15.87 10.06 -15.62
C SER A 863 -15.24 8.70 -15.81
N TYR A 864 -14.02 8.70 -16.36
CA TYR A 864 -13.11 7.58 -16.28
C TYR A 864 -12.18 7.77 -15.10
N VAL A 865 -12.10 6.76 -14.24
CA VAL A 865 -11.12 6.67 -13.16
C VAL A 865 -10.22 5.48 -13.46
N PHE A 866 -8.93 5.75 -13.66
CA PHE A 866 -7.90 4.74 -13.89
C PHE A 866 -7.07 4.59 -12.62
N THR A 867 -6.96 3.35 -12.14
CA THR A 867 -6.05 2.93 -11.07
C THR A 867 -5.17 1.77 -11.57
N PRO A 868 -4.11 1.36 -10.86
CA PRO A 868 -3.18 0.35 -11.34
C PRO A 868 -3.84 -0.98 -11.76
N ARG A 869 -4.97 -1.34 -11.12
CA ARG A 869 -5.64 -2.64 -11.35
C ARG A 869 -7.09 -2.53 -11.81
N GLN A 870 -7.65 -1.33 -11.94
CA GLN A 870 -9.05 -1.14 -12.30
C GLN A 870 -9.26 0.11 -13.14
N ILE A 871 -10.11 -0.03 -14.16
CA ILE A 871 -10.73 1.10 -14.85
C ILE A 871 -12.19 1.15 -14.44
N SER A 872 -12.61 2.28 -13.87
CA SER A 872 -13.98 2.52 -13.47
C SER A 872 -14.59 3.62 -14.32
N VAL A 873 -15.83 3.40 -14.74
CA VAL A 873 -16.64 4.37 -15.47
C VAL A 873 -17.94 4.59 -14.72
N GLU A 874 -18.23 5.83 -14.40
CA GLU A 874 -19.54 6.27 -13.92
C GLU A 874 -20.29 6.90 -15.10
N TRP A 875 -21.54 6.52 -15.30
CA TRP A 875 -22.42 7.15 -16.30
C TRP A 875 -23.82 7.32 -15.73
N THR A 876 -24.45 8.49 -15.93
CA THR A 876 -25.72 8.85 -15.29
C THR A 876 -26.79 9.29 -16.30
N GLU A 877 -28.05 8.88 -16.07
CA GLU A 877 -29.25 9.41 -16.74
C GLU A 877 -29.60 10.83 -16.23
N PRO A 878 -30.58 11.53 -16.85
CA PRO A 878 -31.20 12.70 -16.25
C PRO A 878 -31.73 12.50 -14.84
N PRO A 879 -31.52 13.47 -13.92
CA PRO A 879 -32.05 13.41 -12.56
C PRO A 879 -33.57 13.23 -12.49
N ASP A 880 -34.30 13.65 -13.51
CA ASP A 880 -35.75 13.55 -13.65
C ASP A 880 -36.22 12.34 -14.48
N CYS A 881 -35.31 11.44 -14.89
CA CYS A 881 -35.67 10.26 -15.69
C CYS A 881 -36.39 9.21 -14.82
N PRO A 882 -37.67 8.87 -15.11
CA PRO A 882 -38.40 7.89 -14.33
C PRO A 882 -37.91 6.47 -14.61
N GLY A 883 -38.04 5.56 -13.63
CA GLY A 883 -37.58 4.17 -13.77
C GLY A 883 -38.23 3.34 -14.90
N GLY A 884 -39.38 3.80 -15.42
CA GLY A 884 -40.02 3.21 -16.60
C GLY A 884 -39.42 3.64 -17.94
N GLU A 885 -38.53 4.64 -17.96
CA GLU A 885 -37.99 5.27 -19.17
C GLU A 885 -36.45 5.23 -19.26
N ILE A 886 -35.84 4.20 -18.66
CA ILE A 886 -34.39 3.97 -18.61
C ILE A 886 -33.91 3.02 -19.71
N ALA A 887 -34.59 2.98 -20.86
CA ALA A 887 -34.29 2.06 -21.96
C ALA A 887 -32.84 2.17 -22.46
N ARG A 888 -32.21 3.34 -22.38
CA ARG A 888 -30.79 3.53 -22.73
C ARG A 888 -29.86 2.75 -21.80
N ILE A 889 -30.03 2.84 -20.48
CA ILE A 889 -29.25 2.03 -19.54
C ILE A 889 -29.47 0.54 -19.80
N LEU A 890 -30.72 0.11 -20.00
CA LEU A 890 -31.03 -1.29 -20.31
C LEU A 890 -30.34 -1.76 -21.60
N ALA A 891 -30.30 -0.91 -22.64
CA ALA A 891 -29.54 -1.20 -23.85
C ALA A 891 -28.03 -1.26 -23.56
N PHE A 892 -27.48 -0.32 -22.78
CA PHE A 892 -26.07 -0.32 -22.39
C PHE A 892 -25.68 -1.60 -21.67
N GLU A 893 -26.51 -2.12 -20.75
CA GLU A 893 -26.26 -3.40 -20.08
C GLU A 893 -26.11 -4.55 -21.09
N VAL A 894 -26.93 -4.58 -22.15
CA VAL A 894 -26.80 -5.57 -23.23
C VAL A 894 -25.50 -5.39 -24.03
N PHE A 895 -25.16 -4.16 -24.43
CA PHE A 895 -23.88 -3.90 -25.14
C PHE A 895 -22.67 -4.25 -24.27
N LEU A 896 -22.70 -3.91 -22.99
CA LEU A 896 -21.63 -4.21 -22.04
C LEU A 896 -21.53 -5.71 -21.76
N ASP A 897 -22.64 -6.44 -21.71
CA ASP A 897 -22.62 -7.91 -21.64
C ASP A 897 -21.97 -8.53 -22.88
N ARG A 898 -22.20 -7.96 -24.06
CA ARG A 898 -21.50 -8.37 -25.29
C ARG A 898 -20.03 -7.99 -25.29
N PHE A 899 -19.68 -6.80 -24.82
CA PHE A 899 -18.29 -6.41 -24.60
C PHE A 899 -17.59 -7.36 -23.63
N ARG A 900 -18.25 -7.73 -22.53
CA ARG A 900 -17.76 -8.74 -21.58
C ARG A 900 -17.46 -10.07 -22.27
N THR A 901 -18.41 -10.56 -23.04
CA THR A 901 -18.32 -11.88 -23.69
C THR A 901 -17.29 -11.89 -24.84
N TRP A 902 -17.17 -10.80 -25.59
CA TRP A 902 -16.41 -10.79 -26.85
C TRP A 902 -15.03 -10.15 -26.77
N MET A 903 -14.81 -9.24 -25.82
CA MET A 903 -13.65 -8.33 -25.79
C MET A 903 -13.03 -8.20 -24.40
N PHE A 904 -13.82 -8.15 -23.32
CA PHE A 904 -13.36 -7.80 -21.97
C PHE A 904 -13.93 -8.75 -20.89
N PRO A 905 -13.42 -10.00 -20.76
CA PRO A 905 -14.02 -11.00 -19.88
C PRO A 905 -14.12 -10.61 -18.39
N ALA A 906 -13.26 -9.70 -17.91
CA ALA A 906 -13.24 -9.21 -16.53
C ALA A 906 -14.16 -7.99 -16.28
N LEU A 907 -14.99 -7.61 -17.26
CA LEU A 907 -15.92 -6.50 -17.15
C LEU A 907 -17.08 -6.85 -16.21
N THR A 908 -17.38 -5.93 -15.31
CA THR A 908 -18.53 -5.98 -14.40
C THR A 908 -19.35 -4.71 -14.53
N VAL A 909 -20.66 -4.84 -14.35
CA VAL A 909 -21.62 -3.74 -14.53
C VAL A 909 -22.60 -3.78 -13.37
N ARG A 910 -22.90 -2.61 -12.82
CA ARG A 910 -23.92 -2.43 -11.79
C ARG A 910 -24.74 -1.19 -12.13
N ARG A 911 -26.05 -1.37 -12.26
CA ARG A 911 -27.02 -0.27 -12.30
C ARG A 911 -27.63 -0.08 -10.92
N GLU A 912 -27.70 1.16 -10.47
CA GLU A 912 -28.40 1.52 -9.24
C GLU A 912 -28.94 2.96 -9.34
N GLN A 913 -29.91 3.29 -8.49
CA GLN A 913 -30.39 4.65 -8.39
C GLN A 913 -29.59 5.36 -7.28
N VAL A 914 -28.73 6.31 -7.66
CA VAL A 914 -27.91 7.11 -6.74
C VAL A 914 -28.49 8.51 -6.71
N LEU A 915 -28.95 8.97 -5.54
CA LEU A 915 -29.51 10.31 -5.36
C LEU A 915 -30.67 10.61 -6.33
N GLY A 916 -31.55 9.63 -6.55
CA GLY A 916 -32.69 9.74 -7.47
C GLY A 916 -32.33 9.61 -8.95
N THR A 917 -31.04 9.64 -9.31
CA THR A 917 -30.56 9.50 -10.68
C THR A 917 -30.18 8.05 -10.96
N TRP A 918 -30.56 7.51 -12.10
CA TRP A 918 -30.11 6.19 -12.51
C TRP A 918 -28.65 6.25 -12.96
N THR A 919 -27.80 5.48 -12.29
CA THR A 919 -26.36 5.43 -12.51
C THR A 919 -25.94 4.03 -12.94
N LEU A 920 -25.09 3.98 -13.96
CA LEU A 920 -24.43 2.79 -14.45
C LEU A 920 -22.94 2.85 -14.06
N PHE A 921 -22.54 1.91 -13.21
CA PHE A 921 -21.16 1.68 -12.84
C PHE A 921 -20.58 0.56 -13.68
N ILE A 922 -19.54 0.87 -14.44
CA ILE A 922 -18.85 -0.07 -15.31
C ILE A 922 -17.44 -0.22 -14.77
N ARG A 923 -17.02 -1.45 -14.45
CA ARG A 923 -15.69 -1.70 -13.89
C ARG A 923 -14.99 -2.80 -14.66
N LEU A 924 -13.77 -2.52 -15.10
CA LEU A 924 -12.91 -3.49 -15.74
C LEU A 924 -11.68 -3.72 -14.85
N ASN A 925 -11.48 -4.96 -14.40
CA ASN A 925 -10.33 -5.34 -13.56
C ASN A 925 -9.23 -6.01 -14.39
N ALA A 926 -7.97 -5.75 -14.05
CA ALA A 926 -6.83 -6.40 -14.69
C ALA A 926 -6.88 -7.92 -14.48
N GLN A 927 -6.44 -8.71 -15.47
CA GLN A 927 -6.39 -10.17 -15.33
C GLN A 927 -5.04 -10.62 -14.77
N GLY A 928 -5.07 -11.36 -13.66
CA GLY A 928 -3.85 -11.84 -13.00
C GLY A 928 -3.16 -10.79 -12.12
N SER A 929 -1.85 -10.96 -11.93
CA SER A 929 -1.00 -10.07 -11.13
C SER A 929 -0.61 -8.77 -11.82
N ASP A 930 -0.64 -8.75 -13.15
CA ASP A 930 0.00 -7.68 -13.93
C ASP A 930 -0.95 -6.48 -14.12
N PRO A 931 -0.41 -5.24 -14.10
CA PRO A 931 -1.19 -4.04 -14.41
C PRO A 931 -1.58 -3.98 -15.89
N TRP A 932 -2.52 -3.09 -16.22
CA TRP A 932 -2.98 -2.85 -17.59
C TRP A 932 -1.85 -2.43 -18.53
N ASP A 933 -1.91 -2.82 -19.80
CA ASP A 933 -1.20 -2.08 -20.85
C ASP A 933 -2.03 -0.88 -21.32
N TYR A 934 -1.36 0.14 -21.86
CA TYR A 934 -1.98 1.33 -22.43
C TYR A 934 -2.93 1.00 -23.58
N GLU A 935 -2.59 0.03 -24.43
CA GLU A 935 -3.44 -0.32 -25.57
C GLU A 935 -4.75 -0.98 -25.12
N ASP A 936 -4.74 -1.79 -24.08
CA ASP A 936 -5.95 -2.36 -23.48
C ASP A 936 -6.84 -1.26 -22.88
N LEU A 937 -6.22 -0.32 -22.15
CA LEU A 937 -6.89 0.85 -21.59
C LEU A 937 -7.54 1.68 -22.71
N ARG A 938 -6.77 2.05 -23.74
CA ARG A 938 -7.25 2.81 -24.90
C ARG A 938 -8.38 2.05 -25.60
N HIS A 939 -8.25 0.74 -25.79
CA HIS A 939 -9.27 -0.08 -26.44
C HIS A 939 -10.59 -0.08 -25.66
N PHE A 940 -10.53 -0.20 -24.34
CA PHE A 940 -11.70 -0.11 -23.47
C PHE A 940 -12.35 1.28 -23.56
N VAL A 941 -11.57 2.35 -23.42
CA VAL A 941 -12.05 3.74 -23.53
C VAL A 941 -12.73 4.00 -24.87
N VAL A 942 -12.16 3.51 -25.99
CA VAL A 942 -12.78 3.66 -27.32
C VAL A 942 -14.12 2.92 -27.39
N ALA A 943 -14.20 1.69 -26.87
CA ALA A 943 -15.42 0.89 -26.90
C ALA A 943 -16.55 1.51 -26.06
N THR A 944 -16.25 1.99 -24.85
CA THR A 944 -17.23 2.65 -23.98
C THR A 944 -17.57 4.06 -24.48
N ARG A 945 -16.63 4.81 -25.07
CA ARG A 945 -16.96 6.09 -25.72
C ARG A 945 -17.87 5.90 -26.92
N LEU A 946 -17.69 4.87 -27.76
CA LEU A 946 -18.66 4.55 -28.82
C LEU A 946 -20.08 4.41 -28.24
N LEU A 947 -20.23 3.70 -27.12
CA LEU A 947 -21.54 3.49 -26.48
C LEU A 947 -22.19 4.81 -26.05
N PHE A 948 -21.41 5.69 -25.41
CA PHE A 948 -21.89 6.98 -24.93
C PHE A 948 -22.19 7.94 -26.09
N ASP A 949 -21.26 8.05 -27.03
CA ASP A 949 -21.32 8.94 -28.19
C ASP A 949 -22.47 8.56 -29.14
N ALA A 950 -22.86 7.28 -29.21
CA ALA A 950 -23.89 6.80 -30.10
C ALA A 950 -25.32 6.76 -29.50
N SER A 951 -25.54 7.43 -28.36
CA SER A 951 -26.78 7.33 -27.56
C SER A 951 -27.50 8.65 -27.28
N TYR A 952 -27.21 9.70 -28.06
CA TYR A 952 -27.71 11.07 -27.82
C TYR A 952 -29.23 11.20 -27.92
N ASP A 953 -29.88 10.38 -28.75
CA ASP A 953 -31.33 10.40 -29.03
C ASP A 953 -32.14 9.43 -28.15
N PHE A 954 -31.52 8.89 -27.09
CA PHE A 954 -32.04 7.75 -26.35
C PHE A 954 -32.44 8.06 -24.89
N SER A 955 -32.61 9.34 -24.53
CA SER A 955 -33.11 9.75 -23.20
C SER A 955 -34.65 9.67 -23.13
N TYR A 956 -35.22 9.38 -21.95
CA TYR A 956 -36.67 9.32 -21.68
C TYR A 956 -37.44 8.36 -22.61
N VAL A 957 -36.85 7.20 -22.91
CA VAL A 957 -37.48 6.19 -23.76
C VAL A 957 -38.00 5.05 -22.90
N ALA A 958 -39.27 4.70 -23.08
CA ALA A 958 -39.94 3.62 -22.35
C ALA A 958 -39.19 2.28 -22.47
N ASN A 959 -39.08 1.55 -21.36
CA ASN A 959 -38.31 0.31 -21.26
C ASN A 959 -38.74 -0.75 -22.29
N GLU A 960 -40.03 -0.80 -22.65
CA GLU A 960 -40.60 -1.75 -23.61
C GLU A 960 -39.98 -1.61 -25.01
N ALA A 961 -39.41 -0.44 -25.34
CA ALA A 961 -38.78 -0.19 -26.62
C ALA A 961 -37.52 -1.04 -26.85
N VAL A 962 -36.93 -1.61 -25.80
CA VAL A 962 -35.75 -2.48 -25.86
C VAL A 962 -36.01 -3.91 -25.38
N ASP A 963 -37.28 -4.27 -25.19
CA ASP A 963 -37.65 -5.62 -24.78
C ASP A 963 -37.21 -6.68 -25.78
N GLY A 964 -36.56 -7.71 -25.25
CA GLY A 964 -36.01 -8.81 -26.02
C GLY A 964 -34.84 -8.41 -26.94
N PHE A 965 -34.15 -7.29 -26.65
CA PHE A 965 -32.98 -6.86 -27.41
C PHE A 965 -31.80 -7.83 -27.24
N ALA A 966 -31.56 -8.32 -26.03
CA ALA A 966 -30.45 -9.22 -25.71
C ALA A 966 -30.43 -10.47 -26.60
N GLU A 967 -31.56 -11.15 -26.77
CA GLU A 967 -31.68 -12.38 -27.56
C GLU A 967 -31.47 -12.14 -29.06
N ARG A 968 -31.71 -10.91 -29.53
CA ARG A 968 -31.64 -10.55 -30.96
C ARG A 968 -30.30 -9.94 -31.36
N PHE A 969 -29.48 -9.60 -30.37
CA PHE A 969 -28.17 -8.97 -30.53
C PHE A 969 -27.09 -9.91 -30.02
N ASP A 970 -26.86 -11.02 -30.72
CA ASP A 970 -25.86 -12.02 -30.33
C ASP A 970 -25.27 -12.74 -31.56
N GLY A 971 -24.10 -13.35 -31.40
CA GLY A 971 -23.39 -14.12 -32.44
C GLY A 971 -22.21 -13.38 -33.11
N LEU A 972 -21.44 -14.15 -33.90
CA LEU A 972 -20.17 -13.69 -34.51
C LEU A 972 -20.34 -12.52 -35.48
N GLU A 973 -21.49 -12.43 -36.16
CA GLU A 973 -21.78 -11.34 -37.10
C GLU A 973 -21.94 -10.00 -36.37
N TRP A 974 -22.63 -10.01 -35.22
CA TRP A 974 -22.76 -8.83 -34.38
C TRP A 974 -21.43 -8.45 -33.73
N LYS A 975 -20.62 -9.42 -33.32
CA LYS A 975 -19.23 -9.18 -32.90
C LYS A 975 -18.46 -8.42 -33.98
N ALA A 976 -18.53 -8.88 -35.24
CA ALA A 976 -17.85 -8.24 -36.36
C ALA A 976 -18.35 -6.81 -36.64
N ILE A 977 -19.67 -6.56 -36.56
CA ILE A 977 -20.25 -5.22 -36.73
C ILE A 977 -19.78 -4.28 -35.62
N LEU A 978 -19.87 -4.70 -34.35
CA LEU A 978 -19.39 -3.90 -33.22
C LEU A 978 -17.91 -3.58 -33.32
N THR A 979 -17.06 -4.58 -33.58
CA THR A 979 -15.62 -4.35 -33.76
C THR A 979 -15.34 -3.36 -34.89
N THR A 980 -16.13 -3.38 -35.97
CA THR A 980 -16.01 -2.42 -37.08
C THR A 980 -16.36 -1.00 -36.62
N LEU A 981 -17.45 -0.82 -35.87
CA LEU A 981 -17.85 0.49 -35.35
C LEU A 981 -16.86 1.04 -34.31
N VAL A 982 -16.33 0.20 -33.41
CA VAL A 982 -15.29 0.58 -32.43
C VAL A 982 -14.04 1.06 -33.17
N ARG A 983 -13.59 0.33 -34.19
CA ARG A 983 -12.44 0.74 -35.03
C ARG A 983 -12.70 2.04 -35.79
N HIS A 984 -13.93 2.24 -36.27
CA HIS A 984 -14.31 3.49 -36.90
C HIS A 984 -14.22 4.65 -35.91
N ARG A 985 -14.79 4.52 -34.71
CA ARG A 985 -14.72 5.56 -33.66
C ARG A 985 -13.29 5.91 -33.26
N ALA A 986 -12.38 4.93 -33.23
CA ALA A 986 -10.97 5.13 -32.85
C ALA A 986 -10.19 6.11 -33.73
N VAL A 987 -10.64 6.34 -34.97
CA VAL A 987 -9.96 7.17 -35.97
C VAL A 987 -10.75 8.42 -36.36
N ILE A 988 -11.90 8.68 -35.74
CA ILE A 988 -12.66 9.91 -35.99
C ILE A 988 -11.98 11.07 -35.27
N GLU A 989 -11.72 12.16 -36.01
CA GLU A 989 -11.21 13.42 -35.51
C GLU A 989 -12.17 14.55 -35.89
N ASP A 990 -12.82 15.12 -34.88
CA ASP A 990 -13.85 16.15 -35.04
C ASP A 990 -13.59 17.41 -34.23
N ALA A 991 -12.39 17.60 -33.68
CA ALA A 991 -12.03 18.82 -32.92
C ALA A 991 -12.12 20.13 -33.73
N SER A 992 -12.25 20.05 -35.06
CA SER A 992 -12.50 21.19 -35.95
C SER A 992 -13.99 21.48 -36.17
N GLN A 993 -14.90 20.67 -35.63
CA GLN A 993 -16.33 20.75 -35.91
C GLN A 993 -17.09 21.63 -34.93
N TYR A 994 -17.90 22.56 -35.47
CA TYR A 994 -18.69 23.53 -34.70
C TYR A 994 -20.21 23.21 -34.68
N VAL A 995 -20.60 21.93 -34.86
CA VAL A 995 -22.01 21.51 -35.04
C VAL A 995 -22.45 20.61 -33.90
N ALA A 996 -23.75 20.67 -33.57
CA ALA A 996 -24.37 19.76 -32.63
C ALA A 996 -24.26 18.29 -33.08
N LEU A 997 -23.63 17.48 -32.24
CA LEU A 997 -23.18 16.11 -32.52
C LEU A 997 -24.30 15.14 -32.89
N HIS A 998 -25.53 15.43 -32.48
CA HIS A 998 -26.73 14.65 -32.84
C HIS A 998 -27.03 14.64 -34.35
N ALA A 999 -26.38 15.50 -35.14
CA ALA A 999 -26.50 15.52 -36.60
C ALA A 999 -25.61 14.49 -37.31
N LEU A 1000 -24.69 13.82 -36.60
CA LEU A 1000 -23.82 12.79 -37.19
C LEU A 1000 -24.51 11.42 -37.16
N PRO A 1001 -24.43 10.59 -38.22
CA PRO A 1001 -25.07 9.26 -38.24
C PRO A 1001 -24.68 8.34 -37.07
N MET A 1002 -23.47 8.48 -36.52
CA MET A 1002 -23.03 7.69 -35.38
C MET A 1002 -23.87 7.95 -34.11
N SER A 1003 -24.40 9.16 -33.93
CA SER A 1003 -25.02 9.61 -32.66
C SER A 1003 -26.29 8.85 -32.25
N SER A 1004 -26.95 8.18 -33.18
CA SER A 1004 -28.17 7.39 -32.98
C SER A 1004 -27.95 5.89 -33.14
N THR A 1005 -26.71 5.43 -33.36
CA THR A 1005 -26.43 4.04 -33.75
C THR A 1005 -26.84 3.05 -32.66
N VAL A 1006 -26.59 3.37 -31.38
CA VAL A 1006 -26.99 2.50 -30.26
C VAL A 1006 -28.51 2.43 -30.16
N ALA A 1007 -29.20 3.57 -30.27
CA ALA A 1007 -30.66 3.62 -30.26
C ALA A 1007 -31.27 2.85 -31.45
N ALA A 1008 -30.73 3.03 -32.65
CA ALA A 1008 -31.18 2.38 -33.86
C ALA A 1008 -31.02 0.86 -33.80
N ILE A 1009 -29.86 0.37 -33.30
CA ILE A 1009 -29.61 -1.07 -33.11
C ILE A 1009 -30.51 -1.64 -32.01
N ALA A 1010 -30.71 -0.93 -30.90
CA ALA A 1010 -31.52 -1.42 -29.78
C ALA A 1010 -33.01 -1.49 -30.14
N ARG A 1011 -33.55 -0.45 -30.78
CA ARG A 1011 -34.99 -0.28 -31.00
C ARG A 1011 -35.48 -0.88 -32.32
N SER A 1012 -34.71 -0.74 -33.41
CA SER A 1012 -35.21 -1.05 -34.75
C SER A 1012 -34.80 -2.44 -35.26
N ARG A 1013 -35.80 -3.32 -35.42
CA ARG A 1013 -35.60 -4.63 -36.09
C ARG A 1013 -35.15 -4.45 -37.55
N LEU A 1014 -35.61 -3.39 -38.22
CA LEU A 1014 -35.28 -3.11 -39.62
C LEU A 1014 -33.79 -2.79 -39.77
N VAL A 1015 -33.27 -1.89 -38.93
CA VAL A 1015 -31.84 -1.53 -38.90
C VAL A 1015 -30.98 -2.75 -38.58
N ARG A 1016 -31.36 -3.54 -37.56
CA ARG A 1016 -30.66 -4.80 -37.24
C ARG A 1016 -30.56 -5.74 -38.43
N GLY A 1017 -31.67 -5.98 -39.12
CA GLY A 1017 -31.71 -6.81 -40.32
C GLY A 1017 -30.91 -6.22 -41.48
N LEU A 1018 -30.91 -4.88 -41.63
CA LEU A 1018 -30.13 -4.17 -42.64
C LEU A 1018 -28.64 -4.39 -42.44
N LEU A 1019 -28.10 -4.12 -41.24
CA LEU A 1019 -26.66 -4.22 -40.97
C LEU A 1019 -26.14 -5.65 -41.18
N LEU A 1020 -26.90 -6.66 -40.73
CA LEU A 1020 -26.55 -8.07 -40.97
C LEU A 1020 -26.54 -8.43 -42.47
N ARG A 1021 -27.52 -7.94 -43.25
CA ARG A 1021 -27.52 -8.17 -44.71
C ARG A 1021 -26.34 -7.47 -45.39
N CYS A 1022 -26.03 -6.23 -44.99
CA CYS A 1022 -24.89 -5.49 -45.52
C CYS A 1022 -23.57 -6.20 -45.21
N LEU A 1023 -23.39 -6.70 -43.98
CA LEU A 1023 -22.22 -7.50 -43.62
C LEU A 1023 -22.10 -8.77 -44.50
N ARG A 1024 -23.19 -9.51 -44.69
CA ARG A 1024 -23.20 -10.78 -45.43
C ARG A 1024 -23.03 -10.62 -46.94
N ARG A 1025 -23.57 -9.55 -47.53
CA ARG A 1025 -23.64 -9.34 -48.99
C ARG A 1025 -22.59 -8.37 -49.54
N GLY A 1026 -21.86 -7.66 -48.68
CA GLY A 1026 -20.72 -6.84 -49.08
C GLY A 1026 -21.06 -5.43 -49.57
N PHE A 1027 -20.01 -4.74 -50.03
CA PHE A 1027 -20.01 -3.32 -50.38
C PHE A 1027 -21.06 -2.94 -51.44
N ASP A 1028 -21.06 -3.59 -52.61
CA ASP A 1028 -21.93 -3.25 -53.74
C ASP A 1028 -23.42 -3.33 -53.38
N TYR A 1029 -23.79 -4.37 -52.62
CA TYR A 1029 -25.16 -4.53 -52.12
C TYR A 1029 -25.55 -3.38 -51.18
N CYS A 1030 -24.67 -3.03 -50.24
CA CYS A 1030 -24.91 -1.93 -49.31
C CYS A 1030 -25.02 -0.60 -50.06
N ARG A 1031 -24.17 -0.36 -51.06
CA ARG A 1031 -24.21 0.84 -51.90
C ARG A 1031 -25.51 0.92 -52.69
N GLY A 1032 -25.97 -0.19 -53.28
CA GLY A 1032 -27.24 -0.26 -53.98
C GLY A 1032 -28.45 0.03 -53.07
N LEU A 1033 -28.41 -0.41 -51.81
CA LEU A 1033 -29.43 -0.04 -50.81
C LEU A 1033 -29.42 1.46 -50.52
N ILE A 1034 -28.25 2.06 -50.33
CA ILE A 1034 -28.11 3.51 -50.07
C ILE A 1034 -28.68 4.32 -51.23
N ASP A 1035 -28.37 3.95 -52.48
CA ASP A 1035 -28.93 4.64 -53.66
C ASP A 1035 -30.44 4.44 -53.78
N GLY A 1036 -30.95 3.24 -53.48
CA GLY A 1036 -32.38 2.96 -53.45
C GLY A 1036 -33.12 3.81 -52.42
N TYR A 1037 -32.61 3.89 -51.19
CA TYR A 1037 -33.21 4.76 -50.16
C TYR A 1037 -33.09 6.25 -50.51
N ALA A 1038 -31.97 6.70 -51.07
CA ALA A 1038 -31.77 8.09 -51.47
C ALA A 1038 -32.70 8.50 -52.63
N HIS A 1039 -32.89 7.61 -53.61
CA HIS A 1039 -33.84 7.82 -54.70
C HIS A 1039 -35.28 7.89 -54.19
N TRP A 1040 -35.65 6.96 -53.32
CA TRP A 1040 -36.98 6.92 -52.72
C TRP A 1040 -37.30 8.19 -51.91
N LEU A 1041 -36.36 8.67 -51.09
CA LEU A 1041 -36.52 9.90 -50.30
C LEU A 1041 -36.71 11.16 -51.17
N ASN A 1042 -36.28 11.12 -52.44
CA ASN A 1042 -36.44 12.23 -53.38
C ASN A 1042 -37.76 12.17 -54.17
N GLU A 1043 -38.40 11.01 -54.32
CA GLU A 1043 -39.59 10.84 -55.16
C GLU A 1043 -40.93 10.90 -54.39
N GLU A 1044 -40.95 10.57 -53.10
CA GLU A 1044 -42.21 10.57 -52.34
C GLU A 1044 -42.59 11.96 -51.79
N SER A 1045 -43.67 12.52 -52.33
CA SER A 1045 -44.28 13.80 -51.93
C SER A 1045 -45.36 13.69 -50.85
N LYS A 1046 -45.67 12.48 -50.36
CA LYS A 1046 -46.69 12.22 -49.33
C LYS A 1046 -46.08 11.45 -48.17
N ASP A 1047 -46.23 11.99 -46.96
CA ASP A 1047 -45.78 11.37 -45.71
C ASP A 1047 -46.60 10.09 -45.42
N ASP A 1048 -46.01 8.93 -45.64
CA ASP A 1048 -46.57 7.61 -45.31
C ASP A 1048 -46.25 7.19 -43.86
N GLY A 1049 -45.66 8.08 -43.05
CA GLY A 1049 -45.24 7.83 -41.69
C GLY A 1049 -43.97 6.97 -41.56
N LEU A 1050 -43.37 6.52 -42.66
CA LEU A 1050 -42.19 5.65 -42.69
C LEU A 1050 -40.91 6.41 -43.09
N TRP A 1051 -41.01 7.71 -43.38
CA TRP A 1051 -39.86 8.54 -43.79
C TRP A 1051 -38.73 8.49 -42.76
N SER A 1052 -39.05 8.63 -41.46
CA SER A 1052 -38.07 8.63 -40.38
C SER A 1052 -37.28 7.31 -40.29
N ASP A 1053 -37.98 6.18 -40.36
CA ASP A 1053 -37.37 4.84 -40.31
C ASP A 1053 -36.47 4.57 -41.53
N ARG A 1054 -36.89 5.03 -42.71
CA ARG A 1054 -36.11 4.88 -43.95
C ARG A 1054 -34.89 5.80 -43.96
N TYR A 1055 -35.03 7.04 -43.50
CA TYR A 1055 -33.90 7.96 -43.36
C TYR A 1055 -32.89 7.45 -42.33
N GLU A 1056 -33.34 6.90 -41.20
CA GLU A 1056 -32.44 6.27 -40.24
C GLU A 1056 -31.77 5.02 -40.81
N SER A 1057 -32.49 4.21 -41.59
CA SER A 1057 -31.90 3.07 -42.33
C SER A 1057 -30.81 3.52 -43.30
N LEU A 1058 -31.02 4.63 -44.01
CA LEU A 1058 -30.02 5.24 -44.89
C LEU A 1058 -28.81 5.73 -44.09
N ARG A 1059 -29.01 6.44 -42.96
CA ARG A 1059 -27.92 6.90 -42.07
C ARG A 1059 -27.06 5.75 -41.59
N GLN A 1060 -27.68 4.67 -41.08
CA GLN A 1060 -26.97 3.51 -40.55
C GLN A 1060 -26.26 2.70 -41.64
N ALA A 1061 -26.84 2.59 -42.84
CA ALA A 1061 -26.18 1.99 -43.99
C ALA A 1061 -24.93 2.79 -44.41
N SER A 1062 -25.06 4.12 -44.55
CA SER A 1062 -23.95 5.01 -44.92
C SER A 1062 -22.82 4.99 -43.89
N LEU A 1063 -23.14 5.01 -42.59
CA LEU A 1063 -22.15 4.86 -41.52
C LEU A 1063 -21.42 3.52 -41.62
N PHE A 1064 -22.15 2.41 -41.80
CA PHE A 1064 -21.54 1.09 -41.88
C PHE A 1064 -20.62 0.94 -43.09
N VAL A 1065 -20.99 1.51 -44.25
CA VAL A 1065 -20.10 1.55 -45.43
C VAL A 1065 -18.82 2.32 -45.12
N ALA A 1066 -18.94 3.53 -44.57
CA ALA A 1066 -17.78 4.36 -44.20
C ALA A 1066 -16.91 3.71 -43.11
N ALA A 1067 -17.48 2.88 -42.25
CA ALA A 1067 -16.78 2.17 -41.20
C ALA A 1067 -16.06 0.90 -41.71
N LYS A 1068 -16.72 0.12 -42.59
CA LYS A 1068 -16.23 -1.19 -43.02
C LYS A 1068 -15.31 -1.14 -44.24
N TRP A 1069 -15.61 -0.25 -45.20
CA TRP A 1069 -14.92 -0.13 -46.49
C TRP A 1069 -14.57 1.33 -46.80
N PRO A 1070 -13.74 1.97 -45.95
CA PRO A 1070 -13.47 3.41 -46.05
C PRO A 1070 -12.81 3.82 -47.37
N ARG A 1071 -11.85 3.03 -47.87
CA ARG A 1071 -11.11 3.38 -49.11
C ARG A 1071 -11.94 3.13 -50.36
N GLU A 1072 -12.71 2.04 -50.38
CA GLU A 1072 -13.64 1.73 -51.46
C GLU A 1072 -14.75 2.80 -51.53
N ALA A 1073 -15.28 3.23 -50.39
CA ALA A 1073 -16.25 4.33 -50.32
C ALA A 1073 -15.66 5.65 -50.82
N LEU A 1074 -14.41 5.96 -50.50
CA LEU A 1074 -13.73 7.17 -51.00
C LEU A 1074 -13.54 7.12 -52.51
N SER A 1075 -13.09 5.97 -53.04
CA SER A 1075 -12.90 5.76 -54.47
C SER A 1075 -14.21 5.90 -55.25
N GLU A 1076 -15.30 5.34 -54.73
CA GLU A 1076 -16.63 5.46 -55.33
C GLU A 1076 -17.10 6.92 -55.34
N LEU A 1077 -16.96 7.65 -54.23
CA LEU A 1077 -17.31 9.08 -54.18
C LEU A 1077 -16.48 9.92 -55.15
N ALA A 1078 -15.19 9.63 -55.31
CA ALA A 1078 -14.31 10.33 -56.24
C ALA A 1078 -14.67 10.06 -57.72
N GLY A 1079 -15.23 8.89 -58.03
CA GLY A 1079 -15.66 8.49 -59.37
C GLY A 1079 -17.05 9.00 -59.79
N ARG A 1080 -17.84 9.60 -58.87
CA ARG A 1080 -19.21 10.05 -59.14
C ARG A 1080 -19.28 11.43 -59.81
N GLY A 1081 -20.15 11.52 -60.83
CA GLY A 1081 -20.50 12.79 -61.49
C GLY A 1081 -21.71 13.51 -60.87
N VAL A 1082 -22.59 12.77 -60.19
CA VAL A 1082 -23.81 13.30 -59.54
C VAL A 1082 -23.90 12.68 -58.14
N PHE A 1083 -24.21 13.51 -57.14
CA PHE A 1083 -24.25 13.13 -55.73
C PHE A 1083 -25.68 13.19 -55.20
N ASN A 1084 -26.07 12.19 -54.39
CA ASN A 1084 -27.35 12.13 -53.70
C ASN A 1084 -27.19 12.30 -52.17
N VAL A 1085 -28.31 12.27 -51.43
CA VAL A 1085 -28.28 12.42 -49.96
C VAL A 1085 -27.51 11.29 -49.26
N GLY A 1086 -27.48 10.08 -49.85
CA GLY A 1086 -26.69 8.97 -49.34
C GLY A 1086 -25.19 9.21 -49.48
N ASP A 1087 -24.74 9.81 -50.58
CA ASP A 1087 -23.34 10.23 -50.78
C ASP A 1087 -22.90 11.29 -49.75
N ASP A 1088 -23.76 12.27 -49.47
CA ASP A 1088 -23.52 13.31 -48.46
C ASP A 1088 -23.36 12.69 -47.06
N LEU A 1089 -24.18 11.69 -46.73
CA LEU A 1089 -24.08 10.94 -45.47
C LEU A 1089 -22.81 10.07 -45.39
N ILE A 1090 -22.41 9.42 -46.49
CA ILE A 1090 -21.13 8.68 -46.53
C ILE A 1090 -19.98 9.67 -46.31
N ALA A 1091 -19.96 10.79 -47.03
CA ALA A 1091 -18.93 11.83 -46.89
C ALA A 1091 -18.87 12.37 -45.45
N ALA A 1092 -20.02 12.59 -44.81
CA ALA A 1092 -20.11 13.04 -43.42
C ALA A 1092 -19.49 12.05 -42.41
N CYS A 1093 -19.57 10.74 -42.66
CA CYS A 1093 -18.94 9.72 -41.82
C CYS A 1093 -17.48 9.45 -42.20
N LEU A 1094 -17.12 9.64 -43.47
CA LEU A 1094 -15.83 9.23 -44.03
C LEU A 1094 -14.76 10.30 -43.87
N PHE A 1095 -15.08 11.57 -44.16
CA PHE A 1095 -14.06 12.63 -44.27
C PHE A 1095 -13.47 13.08 -42.94
N LYS A 1096 -14.06 12.64 -41.82
CA LYS A 1096 -13.54 12.87 -40.46
C LYS A 1096 -12.59 11.78 -39.98
N ARG A 1097 -12.29 10.79 -40.79
CA ARG A 1097 -11.33 9.75 -40.43
C ARG A 1097 -9.90 10.26 -40.63
N SER A 1098 -9.10 10.22 -39.57
CA SER A 1098 -7.70 10.64 -39.60
C SER A 1098 -6.84 9.78 -40.53
N ASP A 1099 -7.16 8.50 -40.69
CA ASP A 1099 -6.46 7.56 -41.58
C ASP A 1099 -6.70 7.81 -43.08
N LEU A 1100 -7.61 8.71 -43.45
CA LEU A 1100 -7.87 9.14 -44.83
C LEU A 1100 -7.47 10.61 -45.08
N ALA A 1101 -6.89 11.30 -44.10
CA ALA A 1101 -6.59 12.73 -44.21
C ALA A 1101 -5.66 13.03 -45.40
N ASP A 1102 -4.65 12.18 -45.63
CA ASP A 1102 -3.72 12.35 -46.76
C ASP A 1102 -4.39 12.09 -48.11
N ASP A 1103 -5.23 11.05 -48.22
CA ASP A 1103 -5.99 10.75 -49.44
C ASP A 1103 -6.91 11.94 -49.79
N LEU A 1104 -7.58 12.52 -48.80
CA LEU A 1104 -8.44 13.69 -48.98
C LEU A 1104 -7.65 14.94 -49.37
N ARG A 1105 -6.46 15.16 -48.81
CA ARG A 1105 -5.56 16.26 -49.22
C ARG A 1105 -5.15 16.11 -50.69
N GLN A 1106 -4.86 14.90 -51.14
CA GLN A 1106 -4.56 14.64 -52.56
C GLN A 1106 -5.76 14.95 -53.46
N VAL A 1107 -6.97 14.58 -53.05
CA VAL A 1107 -8.20 14.93 -53.77
C VAL A 1107 -8.41 16.45 -53.84
N VAL A 1108 -8.13 17.20 -52.76
CA VAL A 1108 -8.19 18.67 -52.77
C VAL A 1108 -7.14 19.26 -53.72
N ALA A 1109 -5.90 18.77 -53.68
CA ALA A 1109 -4.81 19.26 -54.52
C ALA A 1109 -5.03 19.02 -56.03
N ALA A 1110 -5.68 17.91 -56.39
CA ALA A 1110 -5.96 17.55 -57.78
C ALA A 1110 -7.24 18.20 -58.35
N GLY A 1111 -8.09 18.78 -57.51
CA GLY A 1111 -9.41 19.28 -57.90
C GLY A 1111 -9.45 20.76 -58.28
N SER A 1112 -10.54 21.18 -58.95
CA SER A 1112 -10.80 22.58 -59.26
C SER A 1112 -11.28 23.38 -58.03
N SER A 1113 -11.16 24.70 -58.09
CA SER A 1113 -11.61 25.61 -57.02
C SER A 1113 -13.14 25.72 -56.89
N THR A 1114 -13.93 25.11 -57.77
CA THR A 1114 -15.39 25.18 -57.73
C THR A 1114 -16.00 24.47 -56.51
N LEU A 1115 -16.96 25.12 -55.83
CA LEU A 1115 -17.70 24.59 -54.68
C LEU A 1115 -18.83 23.63 -55.08
N SER A 1116 -18.53 22.66 -55.94
CA SER A 1116 -19.47 21.63 -56.41
C SER A 1116 -18.82 20.24 -56.40
N GLY A 1117 -19.66 19.20 -56.50
CA GLY A 1117 -19.21 17.80 -56.47
C GLY A 1117 -18.38 17.46 -55.22
N MET A 1118 -17.33 16.65 -55.42
CA MET A 1118 -16.43 16.18 -54.37
C MET A 1118 -15.79 17.33 -53.56
N GLN A 1119 -15.37 18.40 -54.23
CA GLN A 1119 -14.76 19.56 -53.57
C GLN A 1119 -15.76 20.28 -52.65
N GLY A 1120 -17.01 20.43 -53.11
CA GLY A 1120 -18.09 20.96 -52.27
C GLY A 1120 -18.34 20.11 -51.03
N MET A 1121 -18.34 18.77 -51.15
CA MET A 1121 -18.50 17.88 -50.00
C MET A 1121 -17.33 17.97 -49.01
N ILE A 1122 -16.09 18.04 -49.49
CA ILE A 1122 -14.91 18.21 -48.62
C ILE A 1122 -15.00 19.54 -47.85
N VAL A 1123 -15.34 20.64 -48.53
CA VAL A 1123 -15.55 21.93 -47.85
C VAL A 1123 -16.67 21.83 -46.80
N ARG A 1124 -17.75 21.10 -47.10
CA ARG A 1124 -18.89 20.94 -46.18
C ARG A 1124 -18.57 20.10 -44.94
N HIS A 1125 -17.85 18.98 -45.11
CA HIS A 1125 -17.68 17.98 -44.06
C HIS A 1125 -16.27 17.92 -43.45
N ALA A 1126 -15.23 18.39 -44.13
CA ALA A 1126 -13.85 18.48 -43.64
C ALA A 1126 -13.22 19.84 -43.99
N PRO A 1127 -13.78 20.95 -43.45
CA PRO A 1127 -13.33 22.31 -43.79
C PRO A 1127 -11.86 22.56 -43.43
N GLU A 1128 -11.31 21.88 -42.43
CA GLU A 1128 -9.89 21.92 -42.09
C GLU A 1128 -8.99 21.41 -43.23
N ILE A 1129 -9.38 20.33 -43.92
CA ILE A 1129 -8.63 19.77 -45.06
C ILE A 1129 -8.73 20.73 -46.25
N ALA A 1130 -9.92 21.28 -46.51
CA ALA A 1130 -10.12 22.28 -47.56
C ALA A 1130 -9.31 23.57 -47.30
N MET A 1131 -9.25 24.03 -46.05
CA MET A 1131 -8.50 25.21 -45.63
C MET A 1131 -6.99 24.99 -45.82
N SER A 1132 -6.44 23.84 -45.40
CA SER A 1132 -5.01 23.54 -45.59
C SER A 1132 -4.59 23.50 -47.06
N GLY A 1133 -5.48 23.07 -47.97
CA GLY A 1133 -5.18 23.00 -49.40
C GLY A 1133 -5.40 24.32 -50.17
N ARG A 1134 -6.28 25.22 -49.71
CA ARG A 1134 -6.72 26.42 -50.45
C ARG A 1134 -6.37 27.76 -49.78
N GLY A 1135 -5.99 27.74 -48.50
CA GLY A 1135 -5.82 28.91 -47.65
C GLY A 1135 -7.15 29.44 -47.09
N ALA A 1136 -7.08 30.13 -45.93
CA ALA A 1136 -8.26 30.65 -45.23
C ALA A 1136 -8.98 31.77 -46.01
N LEU A 1137 -8.23 32.76 -46.52
CA LEU A 1137 -8.78 33.92 -47.23
C LEU A 1137 -9.46 33.54 -48.56
N PRO A 1138 -8.84 32.74 -49.46
CA PRO A 1138 -9.48 32.35 -50.72
C PRO A 1138 -10.73 31.49 -50.51
N LEU A 1139 -10.71 30.59 -49.52
CA LEU A 1139 -11.85 29.77 -49.17
C LEU A 1139 -13.00 30.62 -48.59
N ALA A 1140 -12.68 31.56 -47.69
CA ALA A 1140 -13.66 32.49 -47.12
C ALA A 1140 -14.36 33.32 -48.21
N ALA A 1141 -13.61 33.88 -49.15
CA ALA A 1141 -14.15 34.67 -50.25
C ALA A 1141 -15.14 33.87 -51.13
N GLN A 1142 -14.85 32.58 -51.40
CA GLN A 1142 -15.74 31.70 -52.17
C GLN A 1142 -17.03 31.34 -51.43
N LEU A 1143 -17.01 31.39 -50.10
CA LEU A 1143 -18.15 30.98 -49.27
C LEU A 1143 -19.19 32.11 -49.09
N ILE A 1144 -18.84 33.37 -49.32
CA ILE A 1144 -19.77 34.50 -49.20
C ILE A 1144 -20.90 34.38 -50.23
N GLY A 1145 -22.14 34.64 -49.80
CA GLY A 1145 -23.32 34.61 -50.67
C GLY A 1145 -23.83 33.20 -50.98
N THR A 1146 -23.25 32.16 -50.35
CA THR A 1146 -23.71 30.77 -50.51
C THR A 1146 -24.80 30.38 -49.50
N GLY A 1147 -25.27 31.31 -48.66
CA GLY A 1147 -26.26 31.07 -47.61
C GLY A 1147 -25.81 30.00 -46.61
N ILE A 1148 -26.74 29.21 -46.07
CA ILE A 1148 -26.43 28.19 -45.05
C ILE A 1148 -25.78 26.90 -45.60
N ARG A 1149 -25.58 26.80 -46.92
CA ARG A 1149 -25.16 25.55 -47.61
C ARG A 1149 -23.82 24.97 -47.12
N PHE A 1150 -22.91 25.84 -46.69
CA PHE A 1150 -21.57 25.51 -46.18
C PHE A 1150 -21.36 26.03 -44.76
N ARG A 1151 -22.44 26.03 -43.96
CA ARG A 1151 -22.45 26.56 -42.58
C ARG A 1151 -21.23 26.12 -41.76
N ARG A 1152 -20.86 24.83 -41.80
CA ARG A 1152 -19.73 24.26 -41.05
C ARG A 1152 -18.39 24.91 -41.40
N ALA A 1153 -18.14 25.11 -42.69
CA ALA A 1153 -16.92 25.76 -43.17
C ALA A 1153 -16.85 27.22 -42.75
N LYS A 1154 -17.99 27.93 -42.80
CA LYS A 1154 -18.09 29.32 -42.34
C LYS A 1154 -17.86 29.42 -40.84
N HIS A 1155 -18.48 28.54 -40.05
CA HIS A 1155 -18.24 28.46 -38.61
C HIS A 1155 -16.77 28.20 -38.28
N PHE A 1156 -16.14 27.23 -38.93
CA PHE A 1156 -14.72 26.92 -38.74
C PHE A 1156 -13.81 28.13 -39.06
N LEU A 1157 -14.04 28.79 -40.21
CA LEU A 1157 -13.23 29.94 -40.63
C LEU A 1157 -13.42 31.15 -39.72
N VAL A 1158 -14.65 31.47 -39.36
CA VAL A 1158 -14.95 32.59 -38.44
C VAL A 1158 -14.31 32.33 -37.07
N ALA A 1159 -14.49 31.13 -36.53
CA ALA A 1159 -14.00 30.80 -35.19
C ALA A 1159 -12.46 30.76 -35.11
N ARG A 1160 -11.76 30.22 -36.12
CA ARG A 1160 -10.29 30.04 -36.08
C ARG A 1160 -9.46 31.12 -36.76
N PHE A 1161 -10.05 31.86 -37.69
CA PHE A 1161 -9.31 32.81 -38.53
C PHE A 1161 -9.99 34.18 -38.59
N GLY A 1162 -10.95 34.48 -37.71
CA GLY A 1162 -11.69 35.75 -37.73
C GLY A 1162 -10.80 37.00 -37.67
N ASP A 1163 -9.69 36.94 -36.95
CA ASP A 1163 -8.64 37.97 -36.85
C ASP A 1163 -7.79 38.11 -38.12
N CYS A 1164 -7.66 37.03 -38.90
CA CYS A 1164 -6.86 36.97 -40.12
C CYS A 1164 -7.66 37.29 -41.40
N LEU A 1165 -8.99 37.47 -41.31
CA LEU A 1165 -9.85 37.76 -42.45
C LEU A 1165 -10.09 39.26 -42.61
N ASP A 1166 -10.14 39.72 -43.86
CA ASP A 1166 -10.55 41.10 -44.16
C ASP A 1166 -11.94 41.39 -43.59
N GLN A 1167 -12.15 42.60 -43.07
CA GLN A 1167 -13.40 42.98 -42.41
C GLN A 1167 -14.64 42.73 -43.29
N ASP A 1168 -14.56 43.03 -44.59
CA ASP A 1168 -15.66 42.79 -45.53
C ASP A 1168 -15.96 41.30 -45.73
N ILE A 1169 -14.92 40.45 -45.69
CA ILE A 1169 -15.04 39.00 -45.83
C ILE A 1169 -15.65 38.40 -44.56
N LEU A 1170 -15.12 38.74 -43.38
CA LEU A 1170 -15.66 38.31 -42.10
C LEU A 1170 -17.13 38.72 -41.98
N ALA A 1171 -17.44 39.96 -42.31
CA ALA A 1171 -18.78 40.49 -42.25
C ALA A 1171 -19.70 39.82 -43.31
N GLY A 1172 -19.18 39.46 -44.48
CA GLY A 1172 -19.89 38.64 -45.48
C GLY A 1172 -20.25 37.25 -44.95
N LEU A 1173 -19.30 36.55 -44.32
CA LEU A 1173 -19.52 35.24 -43.72
C LEU A 1173 -20.56 35.28 -42.58
N LEU A 1174 -20.46 36.27 -41.68
CA LEU A 1174 -21.39 36.44 -40.57
C LEU A 1174 -22.83 36.69 -41.04
N ARG A 1175 -23.04 37.32 -42.21
CA ARG A 1175 -24.38 37.56 -42.77
C ARG A 1175 -25.08 36.27 -43.21
N ASP A 1176 -24.30 35.30 -43.65
CA ASP A 1176 -24.82 34.02 -44.16
C ASP A 1176 -25.09 33.00 -43.04
N LEU A 1177 -24.71 33.33 -41.80
CA LEU A 1177 -24.85 32.48 -40.63
C LEU A 1177 -26.10 32.87 -39.83
N ASP A 1178 -26.88 31.86 -39.44
CA ASP A 1178 -28.02 31.98 -38.53
C ASP A 1178 -27.59 32.10 -37.05
N ALA A 1179 -26.41 31.55 -36.72
CA ALA A 1179 -25.79 31.69 -35.42
C ALA A 1179 -24.27 31.90 -35.55
N VAL A 1180 -23.71 32.83 -34.76
CA VAL A 1180 -22.30 33.23 -34.84
C VAL A 1180 -21.45 32.46 -33.83
N PRO A 1181 -20.36 31.78 -34.25
CA PRO A 1181 -19.49 31.03 -33.34
C PRO A 1181 -18.68 31.99 -32.45
N TRP A 1182 -18.24 31.47 -31.31
CA TRP A 1182 -17.17 32.07 -30.50
C TRP A 1182 -15.81 31.87 -31.16
N GLY A 1183 -14.95 32.88 -31.06
CA GLY A 1183 -13.55 32.81 -31.49
C GLY A 1183 -12.75 31.81 -30.66
N HIS A 1184 -11.88 31.05 -31.32
CA HIS A 1184 -10.93 30.13 -30.67
C HIS A 1184 -9.78 30.87 -29.97
N THR A 1185 -9.49 32.11 -30.38
CA THR A 1185 -8.51 33.00 -29.75
C THR A 1185 -9.19 34.29 -29.30
N ALA A 1186 -8.57 35.00 -28.35
CA ALA A 1186 -9.05 36.29 -27.90
C ALA A 1186 -9.13 37.31 -29.06
N ASP A 1187 -8.13 37.31 -29.93
CA ASP A 1187 -8.08 38.21 -31.10
C ASP A 1187 -9.18 37.89 -32.11
N ALA A 1188 -9.42 36.60 -32.40
CA ALA A 1188 -10.50 36.19 -33.29
C ALA A 1188 -11.87 36.55 -32.72
N GLU A 1189 -12.10 36.35 -31.42
CA GLU A 1189 -13.35 36.76 -30.79
C GLU A 1189 -13.52 38.28 -30.75
N GLN A 1190 -12.46 39.04 -30.49
CA GLN A 1190 -12.51 40.50 -30.54
C GLN A 1190 -12.88 40.98 -31.95
N ALA A 1191 -12.33 40.36 -33.00
CA ALA A 1191 -12.69 40.66 -34.38
C ALA A 1191 -14.17 40.35 -34.67
N ILE A 1192 -14.68 39.21 -34.17
CA ILE A 1192 -16.10 38.83 -34.29
C ILE A 1192 -17.00 39.83 -33.54
N GLN A 1193 -16.69 40.14 -32.27
CA GLN A 1193 -17.44 41.08 -31.44
C GLN A 1193 -17.51 42.46 -32.08
N THR A 1194 -16.40 42.95 -32.62
CA THR A 1194 -16.33 44.24 -33.31
C THR A 1194 -17.32 44.29 -34.48
N GLN A 1195 -17.43 43.20 -35.27
CA GLN A 1195 -18.38 43.12 -36.38
C GLN A 1195 -19.84 42.96 -35.93
N ILE A 1196 -20.10 42.26 -34.83
CA ILE A 1196 -21.45 42.14 -34.26
C ILE A 1196 -21.95 43.49 -33.74
N LEU A 1197 -21.10 44.23 -33.01
CA LEU A 1197 -21.43 45.56 -32.48
C LEU A 1197 -21.81 46.56 -33.58
N ILE A 1198 -21.19 46.46 -34.76
CA ILE A 1198 -21.48 47.31 -35.93
C ILE A 1198 -22.81 46.93 -36.60
N ARG A 1199 -23.25 45.67 -36.54
CA ARG A 1199 -24.38 45.13 -37.30
C ARG A 1199 -25.68 44.94 -36.51
N GLY A 1200 -25.65 45.15 -35.20
CA GLY A 1200 -26.79 44.92 -34.31
C GLY A 1200 -26.82 43.51 -33.74
N PRO A 1201 -27.82 43.18 -32.90
CA PRO A 1201 -27.87 41.91 -32.19
C PRO A 1201 -28.00 40.74 -33.18
N VAL A 1202 -27.03 39.83 -33.15
CA VAL A 1202 -27.07 38.56 -33.88
C VAL A 1202 -27.13 37.45 -32.83
N CYS A 1203 -27.95 36.42 -33.07
CA CYS A 1203 -27.96 35.24 -32.23
C CYS A 1203 -26.54 34.65 -32.22
N ARG A 1204 -25.87 34.69 -31.07
CA ARG A 1204 -24.66 33.93 -30.87
C ARG A 1204 -25.03 32.46 -30.93
N PHE A 1205 -24.04 31.63 -31.23
CA PHE A 1205 -24.17 30.22 -30.96
C PHE A 1205 -24.36 30.04 -29.44
N GLU A 1206 -25.61 30.16 -29.00
CA GLU A 1206 -26.06 29.75 -27.68
C GLU A 1206 -26.00 28.23 -27.68
N LEU A 1207 -24.82 27.70 -27.41
CA LEU A 1207 -24.62 26.36 -26.87
C LEU A 1207 -25.23 26.31 -25.44
N GLU A 1208 -26.40 26.90 -25.21
CA GLU A 1208 -27.03 27.02 -23.89
C GLU A 1208 -27.48 25.66 -23.32
N LYS A 1209 -27.36 24.59 -24.11
CA LYS A 1209 -27.49 23.20 -23.63
C LYS A 1209 -26.19 22.40 -23.69
N GLY A 1210 -25.05 23.00 -24.02
CA GLY A 1210 -23.84 22.27 -24.41
C GLY A 1210 -22.48 22.95 -24.22
N ILE A 1211 -22.38 24.18 -23.70
CA ILE A 1211 -21.11 24.78 -23.27
C ILE A 1211 -20.74 24.24 -21.87
N ASP A 1212 -19.45 23.98 -21.65
CA ASP A 1212 -18.88 23.99 -20.31
C ASP A 1212 -18.83 25.45 -19.81
N TRP A 1213 -19.84 25.80 -19.04
CA TRP A 1213 -20.04 27.14 -18.51
C TRP A 1213 -18.91 27.66 -17.62
N THR A 1214 -17.99 26.80 -17.18
CA THR A 1214 -16.80 27.21 -16.42
C THR A 1214 -15.73 27.90 -17.30
N THR A 1215 -15.81 27.74 -18.63
CA THR A 1215 -14.89 28.42 -19.55
C THR A 1215 -15.35 29.84 -19.90
N LEU A 1216 -16.65 30.13 -19.88
CA LEU A 1216 -17.20 31.44 -20.24
C LEU A 1216 -17.00 32.52 -19.16
N ASP A 1217 -17.01 32.16 -17.87
CA ASP A 1217 -16.81 33.14 -16.79
C ASP A 1217 -15.38 33.74 -16.82
N SER A 1218 -14.42 33.01 -17.40
CA SER A 1218 -13.01 33.44 -17.52
C SER A 1218 -12.69 34.34 -18.73
N TRP A 1219 -13.65 34.57 -19.63
CA TRP A 1219 -13.45 35.51 -20.75
C TRP A 1219 -13.31 36.96 -20.25
N SER A 1220 -13.95 37.30 -19.14
CA SER A 1220 -13.84 38.62 -18.52
C SER A 1220 -12.46 38.89 -17.91
N THR A 1221 -11.73 37.86 -17.45
CA THR A 1221 -10.40 37.98 -16.82
C THR A 1221 -9.24 37.88 -17.82
N LEU A 1222 -9.42 37.21 -18.97
CA LEU A 1222 -8.43 37.20 -20.06
C LEU A 1222 -8.32 38.55 -20.80
N VAL A 1223 -9.37 39.37 -20.78
CA VAL A 1223 -9.39 40.73 -21.35
C VAL A 1223 -8.49 41.72 -20.57
N GLN A 1224 -8.02 41.36 -19.36
CA GLN A 1224 -7.19 42.26 -18.54
C GLN A 1224 -5.67 42.03 -18.64
N ARG A 1225 -5.18 41.01 -19.34
CA ARG A 1225 -3.73 40.85 -19.58
C ARG A 1225 -3.33 41.49 -20.92
N ARG A 1226 -3.23 42.83 -20.93
CA ARG A 1226 -2.41 43.51 -21.94
C ARG A 1226 -0.94 43.09 -21.77
N PRO A 1227 -0.17 42.87 -22.85
CA PRO A 1227 1.28 42.83 -22.76
C PRO A 1227 1.77 44.19 -22.22
N ALA A 1228 2.58 44.15 -21.17
CA ALA A 1228 3.26 45.34 -20.65
C ALA A 1228 4.40 45.76 -21.61
N SER A 1229 4.05 46.22 -22.81
CA SER A 1229 4.96 46.95 -23.68
C SER A 1229 4.16 47.74 -24.70
N LEU A 1230 3.82 48.99 -24.36
CA LEU A 1230 3.69 50.14 -25.26
C LEU A 1230 3.32 51.33 -24.36
N GLY A 1231 4.27 52.27 -24.23
CA GLY A 1231 4.15 53.45 -23.39
C GLY A 1231 3.04 54.42 -23.84
N PRO A 1232 2.76 55.44 -23.04
CA PRO A 1232 1.69 56.38 -23.31
C PRO A 1232 2.11 57.37 -24.41
N THR A 1233 1.33 57.44 -25.48
CA THR A 1233 1.27 58.65 -26.32
C THR A 1233 -0.18 58.99 -26.61
N GLU A 1234 -0.45 60.28 -26.47
CA GLU A 1234 -1.72 60.97 -26.24
C GLU A 1234 -2.69 61.01 -27.43
N CYS A 1235 -3.95 61.28 -27.07
CA CYS A 1235 -5.16 61.60 -27.86
C CYS A 1235 -5.98 60.44 -28.40
#